data_AF-A0A5B8UMN4-F1
#
_entry.id   AF-A0A5B8UMN4-F1
#
_cell.length_a   1.000
_cell.length_b   1.000
_cell.length_c   1.000
_cell.angle_alpha   90.00
_cell.angle_beta   90.00
_cell.angle_gamma   90.00
#
_symmetry.space_group_name_H-M   'P 1'
#
loop_
_entity.id
_entity.type
_entity.pdbx_description
1 polymer ?
#
loop_
_entity_poly.entity_id
_entity_poly.type
_entity_poly.pdbx_seq_one_letter_code
_entity_poly.pdbx_strand_id
1 'polypeptide(L)'
;MKRRLLFAAALLLSASGFAQNNALWIRYPAISPDGKTIVFSYKGDLYKVPSSGGEAVPLTVHEAYDFMPVWSKDGKWLAFASDRFGNFDVFVMPATGGDAKRLTFNSAADYPYDFTPDGKSVLFGTTRNDVYTSARFPQRSLFQKLYKVPVTGGRSVMFNSAGAEFAHYNSKGDKIIFQDRKGYEDAARKHHTSAVTRDIWMYDIKKDEYVQISNYEGEDREPVWGGDDNTVYYLSEKDGSQNIYKAVVGGNASVTQVSKMKTHPVRHLSRSADGTLCFTYDGELYTMKDGGAPQKISVIVNTDTRGRDEKILPVNTGVTQTALSPNGKEIAFVVRGEVFVTSVEGGITKRITNTPQQERTVEFSPDGRTLYYASERGNSWDIYKATIERKEEPYFYTSTVVKEEPVIATEADEFQPEVSPDGKEIAYLEERNVLKVYNLASKKSRTIVPKGVNFSYADGDQYYQWSPDGKWITFNSAEGRWGSSEVAMMKADGSGERKNLTQSGFFDGQPKWAFGGKALLWTTDRDGKKPLAFQGAREVDVYAMFFDQEAYDKFKLTKDEFALAKEREDKEKEEAKKDTSNKIAPPKKGWEPNLEGLDNRKLRLTINSGNISDYMLSNDGEKLYFIARMEKGYDLWMTNPRTKETKLIAKMDGGPGGMDVSKDGKSLFVVSDGKIVKVDAESGRIAPVVVNGEMVLRADKEREYIFDHAFRQVAKKFYDPKIHGIDWAGFHSEYAKFLPHINNNYDFQELLSEFLGELNASHTGGRYSPAAAGGPQTGDATASLGLLYDETYDGNGVKVMEVIENGPFTNAKTKIKKGVVIEKINGEEIVENMDWSRMLNRQTGKNVLLSLYDPETKQRWDETTKPISQGEEQALLYQRWVNNNRKKVEELSGGKVGYIHIQGMNDNSYRTVYEEALGKAAGKEALIVDTRFNGGGWLHDDLVTFLSGKKYLDFSPQGAIATSGEPRNKWTAPSTVLMSESNYSDAFIFPYAYHQLGIGKLIGMPVAGTGTAVWWETQIDPTIVFGIPMIATIGKEGRPTENLQLEPDIKVQNDYKSVLSGKDPQLERAVKEMLEEIKKGKKI
;
A
#
# COMPACT_ATOMS: atom_id res chain seq x y z
N MET A 1 -48.97 -25.05 51.30
CA MET A 1 -48.06 -24.03 50.74
C MET A 1 -46.76 -24.57 50.11
N LYS A 2 -46.23 -25.76 50.49
CA LYS A 2 -44.93 -26.25 49.96
C LYS A 2 -44.95 -26.91 48.56
N ARG A 3 -46.12 -27.17 47.96
CA ARG A 3 -46.22 -27.76 46.59
C ARG A 3 -46.41 -26.76 45.44
N ARG A 4 -46.69 -25.47 45.73
CA ARG A 4 -46.82 -24.42 44.69
C ARG A 4 -45.51 -23.65 44.42
N LEU A 5 -44.54 -23.69 45.34
CA LEU A 5 -43.23 -23.06 45.17
C LEU A 5 -42.25 -23.88 44.32
N LEU A 6 -42.39 -25.21 44.30
CA LEU A 6 -41.55 -26.09 43.46
C LEU A 6 -41.94 -26.06 41.96
N PHE A 7 -43.21 -25.77 41.64
CA PHE A 7 -43.65 -25.61 40.26
C PHE A 7 -43.24 -24.25 39.66
N ALA A 8 -43.12 -23.21 40.49
CA ALA A 8 -42.60 -21.91 40.07
C ALA A 8 -41.07 -21.92 39.89
N ALA A 9 -40.34 -22.71 40.69
CA ALA A 9 -38.90 -22.89 40.52
C ALA A 9 -38.54 -23.73 39.26
N ALA A 10 -39.37 -24.68 38.85
CA ALA A 10 -39.15 -25.48 37.64
C ALA A 10 -39.43 -24.71 36.33
N LEU A 11 -40.33 -23.71 36.37
CA LEU A 11 -40.57 -22.78 35.25
C LEU A 11 -39.51 -21.66 35.14
N LEU A 12 -38.76 -21.40 36.22
CA LEU A 12 -37.65 -20.44 36.23
C LEU A 12 -36.28 -21.07 35.91
N LEU A 13 -36.20 -22.41 35.80
CA LEU A 13 -34.98 -23.16 35.49
C LEU A 13 -34.99 -23.83 34.10
N SER A 14 -35.98 -23.50 33.26
CA SER A 14 -36.06 -23.94 31.85
C SER A 14 -35.85 -22.81 30.84
N ALA A 15 -35.47 -21.61 31.30
CA ALA A 15 -34.79 -20.62 30.47
C ALA A 15 -33.28 -20.91 30.44
N SER A 16 -32.92 -22.13 30.01
CA SER A 16 -31.60 -22.33 29.41
C SER A 16 -31.57 -21.40 28.21
N GLY A 17 -30.82 -20.31 28.30
CA GLY A 17 -30.68 -19.36 27.21
C GLY A 17 -30.24 -20.11 25.96
N PHE A 18 -31.15 -20.26 25.01
CA PHE A 18 -30.74 -20.35 23.62
C PHE A 18 -30.04 -19.01 23.37
N ALA A 19 -28.71 -19.02 23.32
CA ALA A 19 -27.96 -17.91 22.77
C ALA A 19 -28.58 -17.64 21.38
N GLN A 20 -29.30 -16.53 21.26
CA GLN A 20 -29.99 -16.17 20.03
C GLN A 20 -28.89 -15.87 19.01
N ASN A 21 -28.74 -16.72 17.98
CA ASN A 21 -27.79 -16.54 16.88
C ASN A 21 -28.21 -15.35 15.99
N ASN A 22 -28.22 -14.14 16.56
CA ASN A 22 -28.47 -12.93 15.80
C ASN A 22 -27.25 -12.63 14.94
N ALA A 23 -27.47 -12.47 13.64
CA ALA A 23 -26.42 -12.04 12.73
C ALA A 23 -26.02 -10.59 13.04
N LEU A 24 -24.72 -10.33 13.02
CA LEU A 24 -24.11 -9.02 13.22
C LEU A 24 -23.14 -8.76 12.06
N TRP A 25 -22.70 -7.53 11.86
CA TRP A 25 -21.93 -7.12 10.67
C TRP A 25 -22.67 -7.42 9.34
N ILE A 26 -23.99 -7.23 9.35
CA ILE A 26 -24.80 -7.26 8.12
C ILE A 26 -24.37 -6.09 7.23
N ARG A 27 -24.18 -6.35 5.92
CA ARG A 27 -23.76 -5.34 4.95
C ARG A 27 -24.76 -5.24 3.79
N TYR A 28 -24.82 -4.06 3.17
CA TYR A 28 -25.57 -3.79 1.93
C TYR A 28 -27.03 -4.28 1.89
N PRO A 29 -27.89 -3.97 2.88
CA PRO A 29 -29.31 -4.28 2.79
C PRO A 29 -30.02 -3.50 1.69
N ALA A 30 -30.87 -4.20 0.96
CA ALA A 30 -31.79 -3.66 -0.01
C ALA A 30 -33.21 -4.16 0.29
N ILE A 31 -34.12 -3.24 0.63
CA ILE A 31 -35.54 -3.55 0.83
C ILE A 31 -36.27 -3.66 -0.52
N SER A 32 -37.18 -4.63 -0.63
CA SER A 32 -37.97 -4.87 -1.84
C SER A 32 -38.90 -3.70 -2.14
N PRO A 33 -39.29 -3.48 -3.41
CA PRO A 33 -40.20 -2.39 -3.77
C PRO A 33 -41.54 -2.43 -3.02
N ASP A 34 -42.07 -3.61 -2.71
CA ASP A 34 -43.31 -3.78 -1.93
C ASP A 34 -43.12 -3.63 -0.41
N GLY A 35 -41.89 -3.39 0.05
CA GLY A 35 -41.54 -3.19 1.46
C GLY A 35 -41.55 -4.46 2.32
N LYS A 36 -41.80 -5.64 1.76
CA LYS A 36 -42.04 -6.86 2.55
C LYS A 36 -40.80 -7.68 2.83
N THR A 37 -39.76 -7.55 2.03
CA THR A 37 -38.58 -8.44 2.06
C THR A 37 -37.31 -7.60 2.02
N ILE A 38 -36.26 -8.06 2.70
CA ILE A 38 -34.93 -7.44 2.66
C ILE A 38 -33.92 -8.47 2.19
N VAL A 39 -33.04 -8.09 1.27
CA VAL A 39 -31.86 -8.87 0.88
C VAL A 39 -30.61 -8.15 1.34
N PHE A 40 -29.63 -8.86 1.87
CA PHE A 40 -28.40 -8.29 2.41
C PHE A 40 -27.22 -9.25 2.17
N SER A 41 -25.99 -8.73 2.26
CA SER A 41 -24.77 -9.54 2.27
C SER A 41 -24.36 -9.88 3.70
N TYR A 42 -23.97 -11.14 3.91
CA TYR A 42 -23.43 -11.62 5.18
C TYR A 42 -22.43 -12.73 4.90
N LYS A 43 -21.19 -12.57 5.37
CA LYS A 43 -20.10 -13.55 5.19
C LYS A 43 -19.80 -13.88 3.72
N GLY A 44 -19.96 -12.88 2.85
CA GLY A 44 -19.71 -12.99 1.40
C GLY A 44 -20.84 -13.64 0.59
N ASP A 45 -21.96 -14.00 1.19
CA ASP A 45 -23.13 -14.55 0.49
C ASP A 45 -24.35 -13.62 0.66
N LEU A 46 -25.31 -13.68 -0.27
CA LEU A 46 -26.58 -12.96 -0.18
C LEU A 46 -27.62 -13.76 0.60
N TYR A 47 -28.32 -13.10 1.52
CA TYR A 47 -29.40 -13.66 2.32
C TYR A 47 -30.68 -12.84 2.16
N LYS A 48 -31.83 -13.49 2.33
CA LYS A 48 -33.17 -12.90 2.27
C LYS A 48 -33.91 -13.11 3.57
N VAL A 49 -34.55 -12.06 4.09
CA VAL A 49 -35.35 -12.09 5.33
C VAL A 49 -36.63 -11.28 5.16
N PRO A 50 -37.75 -11.64 5.82
CA PRO A 50 -38.91 -10.75 5.90
C PRO A 50 -38.53 -9.41 6.54
N SER A 51 -39.13 -8.32 6.07
CA SER A 51 -38.98 -6.97 6.66
C SER A 51 -39.44 -6.88 8.13
N SER A 52 -40.29 -7.82 8.58
CA SER A 52 -40.68 -7.99 9.97
C SER A 52 -39.63 -8.72 10.84
N GLY A 53 -38.56 -9.22 10.22
CA GLY A 53 -37.54 -10.06 10.86
C GLY A 53 -37.91 -11.54 10.90
N GLY A 54 -37.00 -12.34 11.44
CA GLY A 54 -37.11 -13.79 11.57
C GLY A 54 -35.89 -14.52 10.99
N GLU A 55 -36.14 -15.70 10.45
CA GLU A 55 -35.11 -16.53 9.82
C GLU A 55 -34.75 -16.00 8.43
N ALA A 56 -33.46 -15.87 8.18
CA ALA A 56 -32.91 -15.50 6.89
C ALA A 56 -32.51 -16.74 6.09
N VAL A 57 -32.82 -16.76 4.79
CA VAL A 57 -32.48 -17.86 3.88
C VAL A 57 -31.37 -17.42 2.91
N PRO A 58 -30.33 -18.25 2.68
CA PRO A 58 -29.30 -17.93 1.70
C PRO A 58 -29.88 -17.94 0.28
N LEU A 59 -29.50 -16.96 -0.53
CA LEU A 59 -29.76 -16.87 -1.96
C LEU A 59 -28.54 -17.30 -2.78
N THR A 60 -27.33 -17.09 -2.25
CA THR A 60 -26.08 -17.57 -2.85
C THR A 60 -25.29 -18.38 -1.83
N VAL A 61 -24.47 -19.31 -2.35
CA VAL A 61 -23.49 -20.10 -1.58
C VAL A 61 -22.31 -20.35 -2.52
N HIS A 62 -21.33 -19.44 -2.54
CA HIS A 62 -20.15 -19.53 -3.43
C HIS A 62 -18.86 -19.04 -2.76
N GLU A 63 -17.67 -19.54 -3.12
CA GLU A 63 -16.37 -19.04 -2.56
C GLU A 63 -16.07 -17.58 -2.89
N ALA A 64 -16.86 -17.00 -3.79
CA ALA A 64 -16.76 -15.62 -4.22
C ALA A 64 -17.46 -14.71 -3.21
N TYR A 65 -17.17 -13.42 -3.27
CA TYR A 65 -17.83 -12.39 -2.48
C TYR A 65 -19.00 -11.79 -3.27
N ASP A 66 -20.22 -12.11 -2.86
CA ASP A 66 -21.47 -11.62 -3.44
C ASP A 66 -22.05 -10.48 -2.57
N PHE A 67 -22.20 -9.28 -3.14
CA PHE A 67 -22.61 -8.08 -2.37
C PHE A 67 -23.31 -7.01 -3.23
N MET A 68 -23.74 -5.91 -2.59
CA MET A 68 -24.51 -4.80 -3.19
C MET A 68 -25.72 -5.27 -4.01
N PRO A 69 -26.68 -6.01 -3.40
CA PRO A 69 -27.90 -6.41 -4.08
C PRO A 69 -28.78 -5.19 -4.41
N VAL A 70 -29.36 -5.17 -5.61
CA VAL A 70 -30.36 -4.17 -6.03
C VAL A 70 -31.59 -4.85 -6.61
N TRP A 71 -32.78 -4.32 -6.32
CA TRP A 71 -34.05 -4.90 -6.77
C TRP A 71 -34.52 -4.28 -8.09
N SER A 72 -35.07 -5.10 -8.98
CA SER A 72 -35.90 -4.59 -10.08
C SER A 72 -37.15 -3.89 -9.52
N LYS A 73 -37.68 -2.89 -10.25
CA LYS A 73 -38.84 -2.11 -9.78
C LYS A 73 -40.10 -2.96 -9.58
N ASP A 74 -40.21 -4.10 -10.27
CA ASP A 74 -41.28 -5.08 -10.10
C ASP A 74 -41.02 -6.15 -9.02
N GLY A 75 -39.85 -6.12 -8.37
CA GLY A 75 -39.47 -7.03 -7.29
C GLY A 75 -39.15 -8.47 -7.73
N LYS A 76 -39.05 -8.75 -9.04
CA LYS A 76 -38.84 -10.12 -9.54
C LYS A 76 -37.37 -10.50 -9.70
N TRP A 77 -36.48 -9.53 -9.87
CA TRP A 77 -35.07 -9.75 -10.14
C TRP A 77 -34.19 -9.05 -9.12
N LEU A 78 -33.04 -9.66 -8.86
CA LEU A 78 -31.94 -9.08 -8.10
C LEU A 78 -30.72 -8.99 -9.02
N ALA A 79 -30.08 -7.83 -9.05
CA ALA A 79 -28.72 -7.71 -9.55
C ALA A 79 -27.75 -7.53 -8.38
N PHE A 80 -26.53 -8.05 -8.51
CA PHE A 80 -25.51 -8.00 -7.45
C PHE A 80 -24.09 -8.07 -8.06
N ALA A 81 -23.09 -7.61 -7.32
CA ALA A 81 -21.69 -7.72 -7.69
C ALA A 81 -21.09 -9.03 -7.16
N SER A 82 -20.24 -9.68 -7.94
CA SER A 82 -19.60 -10.94 -7.57
C SER A 82 -18.23 -11.11 -8.21
N ASP A 83 -17.24 -11.60 -7.45
CA ASP A 83 -15.86 -11.82 -7.92
C ASP A 83 -15.57 -13.26 -8.38
N ARG A 84 -16.60 -14.03 -8.74
CA ARG A 84 -16.51 -15.43 -9.25
C ARG A 84 -15.49 -15.62 -10.38
N PHE A 85 -15.16 -14.56 -11.12
CA PHE A 85 -14.20 -14.56 -12.22
C PHE A 85 -12.99 -13.66 -11.98
N GLY A 86 -12.65 -13.37 -10.72
CA GLY A 86 -11.43 -12.66 -10.29
C GLY A 86 -11.54 -11.14 -10.17
N ASN A 87 -12.57 -10.53 -10.76
CA ASN A 87 -12.99 -9.15 -10.56
C ASN A 87 -14.49 -9.11 -10.30
N PHE A 88 -14.99 -8.03 -9.70
CA PHE A 88 -16.43 -7.85 -9.54
C PHE A 88 -17.10 -7.64 -10.89
N ASP A 89 -17.97 -8.57 -11.28
CA ASP A 89 -18.89 -8.43 -12.41
C ASP A 89 -20.33 -8.27 -11.90
N VAL A 90 -21.21 -7.73 -12.74
CA VAL A 90 -22.65 -7.69 -12.46
C VAL A 90 -23.28 -9.03 -12.79
N PHE A 91 -24.00 -9.59 -11.82
CA PHE A 91 -24.85 -10.77 -11.99
C PHE A 91 -26.31 -10.41 -11.80
N VAL A 92 -27.21 -11.22 -12.37
CA VAL A 92 -28.66 -11.13 -12.15
C VAL A 92 -29.24 -12.50 -11.83
N MET A 93 -30.24 -12.55 -10.93
CA MET A 93 -30.95 -13.78 -10.57
C MET A 93 -32.42 -13.49 -10.20
N PRO A 94 -33.31 -14.50 -10.22
CA PRO A 94 -34.65 -14.34 -9.68
C PRO A 94 -34.60 -13.98 -8.19
N ALA A 95 -35.44 -13.05 -7.74
CA ALA A 95 -35.51 -12.62 -6.34
C ALA A 95 -35.93 -13.73 -5.37
N THR A 96 -36.53 -14.79 -5.89
CA THR A 96 -36.87 -16.00 -5.13
C THR A 96 -35.65 -16.85 -4.78
N GLY A 97 -34.51 -16.68 -5.47
CA GLY A 97 -33.41 -17.65 -5.50
C GLY A 97 -33.34 -18.36 -6.86
N GLY A 98 -32.20 -19.01 -7.15
CA GLY A 98 -31.97 -19.77 -8.39
C GLY A 98 -30.62 -19.46 -9.04
N ASP A 99 -30.46 -19.87 -10.30
CA ASP A 99 -29.21 -19.66 -11.04
C ASP A 99 -28.93 -18.18 -11.28
N ALA A 100 -27.71 -17.76 -10.93
CA ALA A 100 -27.22 -16.42 -11.23
C ALA A 100 -26.57 -16.36 -12.61
N LYS A 101 -26.93 -15.36 -13.40
CA LYS A 101 -26.40 -15.10 -14.73
C LYS A 101 -25.45 -13.90 -14.70
N ARG A 102 -24.21 -14.09 -15.18
CA ARG A 102 -23.24 -13.01 -15.41
C ARG A 102 -23.71 -12.09 -16.54
N LEU A 103 -23.65 -10.78 -16.35
CA LEU A 103 -24.05 -9.77 -17.32
C LEU A 103 -22.86 -9.00 -17.92
N THR A 104 -21.79 -8.77 -17.15
CA THR A 104 -20.60 -8.04 -17.61
C THR A 104 -19.37 -8.95 -17.66
N PHE A 105 -18.45 -8.67 -18.59
CA PHE A 105 -17.31 -9.55 -18.88
C PHE A 105 -15.95 -8.83 -18.95
N ASN A 106 -15.90 -7.55 -18.64
CA ASN A 106 -14.64 -6.79 -18.56
C ASN A 106 -14.03 -6.96 -17.18
N SER A 107 -12.71 -7.04 -17.08
CA SER A 107 -12.00 -7.21 -15.81
C SER A 107 -11.95 -5.96 -14.92
N ALA A 108 -12.61 -4.86 -15.31
CA ALA A 108 -12.88 -3.73 -14.43
C ALA A 108 -13.88 -4.15 -13.34
N ALA A 109 -13.80 -3.53 -12.16
CA ALA A 109 -14.81 -3.77 -11.12
C ALA A 109 -16.12 -3.06 -11.49
N ASP A 110 -17.19 -3.83 -11.65
CA ASP A 110 -18.52 -3.37 -12.02
C ASP A 110 -19.49 -3.56 -10.83
N TYR A 111 -20.12 -2.47 -10.36
CA TYR A 111 -21.01 -2.47 -9.20
C TYR A 111 -22.43 -2.03 -9.59
N PRO A 112 -23.47 -2.87 -9.40
CA PRO A 112 -24.83 -2.49 -9.76
C PRO A 112 -25.40 -1.44 -8.79
N TYR A 113 -26.05 -0.41 -9.32
CA TYR A 113 -26.64 0.68 -8.53
C TYR A 113 -28.16 0.75 -8.61
N ASP A 114 -28.75 0.51 -9.79
CA ASP A 114 -30.21 0.50 -9.96
C ASP A 114 -30.63 -0.28 -11.20
N PHE A 115 -31.93 -0.57 -11.34
CA PHE A 115 -32.53 -0.96 -12.61
C PHE A 115 -33.07 0.27 -13.33
N THR A 116 -33.09 0.22 -14.67
CA THR A 116 -33.88 1.18 -15.45
C THR A 116 -35.35 1.13 -15.02
N PRO A 117 -36.12 2.24 -15.11
CA PRO A 117 -37.52 2.26 -14.67
C PRO A 117 -38.42 1.21 -15.33
N ASP A 118 -38.08 0.81 -16.56
CA ASP A 118 -38.78 -0.25 -17.30
C ASP A 118 -38.31 -1.68 -16.95
N GLY A 119 -37.30 -1.82 -16.09
CA GLY A 119 -36.74 -3.09 -15.64
C GLY A 119 -35.92 -3.86 -16.67
N LYS A 120 -35.61 -3.27 -17.83
CA LYS A 120 -34.93 -4.00 -18.94
C LYS A 120 -33.41 -4.00 -18.84
N SER A 121 -32.81 -3.08 -18.09
CA SER A 121 -31.36 -2.98 -17.94
C SER A 121 -30.96 -2.68 -16.50
N VAL A 122 -29.75 -3.09 -16.14
CA VAL A 122 -29.08 -2.72 -14.89
C VAL A 122 -28.15 -1.54 -15.16
N LEU A 123 -28.26 -0.49 -14.36
CA LEU A 123 -27.31 0.62 -14.26
C LEU A 123 -26.21 0.22 -13.28
N PHE A 124 -24.95 0.38 -13.67
CA PHE A 124 -23.80 0.02 -12.84
C PHE A 124 -22.67 1.04 -12.96
N GLY A 125 -21.91 1.20 -11.87
CA GLY A 125 -20.66 1.93 -11.82
C GLY A 125 -19.49 1.05 -12.26
N THR A 126 -18.54 1.62 -13.00
CA THR A 126 -17.36 0.89 -13.49
C THR A 126 -16.12 1.76 -13.55
N THR A 127 -14.96 1.13 -13.41
CA THR A 127 -13.62 1.75 -13.53
C THR A 127 -13.06 1.69 -14.96
N ARG A 128 -13.91 1.57 -15.98
CA ARG A 128 -13.53 1.64 -17.40
C ARG A 128 -13.12 3.07 -17.81
N ASN A 129 -12.54 3.20 -19.00
CA ASN A 129 -12.04 4.48 -19.51
C ASN A 129 -13.15 5.54 -19.66
N ASP A 130 -12.77 6.81 -19.53
CA ASP A 130 -13.64 7.97 -19.73
C ASP A 130 -13.97 8.17 -21.23
N VAL A 131 -14.95 9.04 -21.55
CA VAL A 131 -15.22 9.45 -22.94
C VAL A 131 -13.98 10.10 -23.55
N TYR A 132 -13.73 9.84 -24.84
CA TYR A 132 -12.48 10.27 -25.50
C TYR A 132 -12.27 11.80 -25.48
N THR A 133 -13.35 12.59 -25.40
CA THR A 133 -13.31 14.06 -25.32
C THR A 133 -12.94 14.58 -23.95
N SER A 134 -12.99 13.77 -22.90
CA SER A 134 -12.82 14.21 -21.53
C SER A 134 -11.43 14.82 -21.28
N ALA A 135 -11.39 16.00 -20.64
CA ALA A 135 -10.18 16.63 -20.12
C ALA A 135 -9.82 16.10 -18.71
N ARG A 136 -10.55 15.12 -18.20
CA ARG A 136 -10.37 14.60 -16.85
C ARG A 136 -9.07 13.82 -16.72
N PHE A 137 -8.48 13.89 -15.52
CA PHE A 137 -7.38 13.04 -15.15
C PHE A 137 -7.76 11.56 -15.30
N PRO A 138 -7.01 10.77 -16.08
CA PRO A 138 -7.35 9.38 -16.31
C PRO A 138 -6.88 8.57 -15.11
N GLN A 139 -7.69 8.46 -14.06
CA GLN A 139 -7.43 7.53 -12.96
C GLN A 139 -8.66 6.66 -12.78
N ARG A 140 -8.54 5.37 -13.08
CA ARG A 140 -9.67 4.42 -13.08
C ARG A 140 -10.33 4.25 -11.72
N SER A 141 -9.57 4.38 -10.64
CA SER A 141 -10.12 4.29 -9.28
C SER A 141 -10.86 5.55 -8.83
N LEU A 142 -10.74 6.65 -9.58
CA LEU A 142 -11.49 7.89 -9.36
C LEU A 142 -12.54 8.06 -10.46
N PHE A 143 -13.64 8.72 -10.12
CA PHE A 143 -14.70 9.06 -11.08
C PHE A 143 -15.31 7.85 -11.79
N GLN A 144 -15.98 6.94 -11.07
CA GLN A 144 -16.62 5.78 -11.70
C GLN A 144 -17.63 6.18 -12.79
N LYS A 145 -17.59 5.48 -13.93
CA LYS A 145 -18.48 5.76 -15.06
C LYS A 145 -19.77 4.97 -14.88
N LEU A 146 -20.88 5.53 -15.34
CA LEU A 146 -22.16 4.83 -15.36
C LEU A 146 -22.39 4.15 -16.70
N TYR A 147 -22.65 2.85 -16.64
CA TYR A 147 -22.99 2.01 -17.79
C TYR A 147 -24.34 1.33 -17.59
N LYS A 148 -24.94 0.88 -18.69
CA LYS A 148 -26.14 0.05 -18.69
C LYS A 148 -25.86 -1.28 -19.37
N VAL A 149 -26.40 -2.36 -18.82
CA VAL A 149 -26.37 -3.71 -19.42
C VAL A 149 -27.77 -4.33 -19.42
N PRO A 150 -28.25 -4.95 -20.52
CA PRO A 150 -29.55 -5.62 -20.53
C PRO A 150 -29.63 -6.76 -19.51
N VAL A 151 -30.79 -6.93 -18.86
CA VAL A 151 -31.03 -8.04 -17.90
C VAL A 151 -30.95 -9.41 -18.58
N THR A 152 -31.16 -9.47 -19.89
CA THR A 152 -31.01 -10.67 -20.71
C THR A 152 -29.56 -10.97 -21.09
N GLY A 153 -28.59 -10.17 -20.64
CA GLY A 153 -27.21 -10.18 -21.12
C GLY A 153 -27.06 -9.47 -22.48
N GLY A 154 -25.85 -9.01 -22.75
CA GLY A 154 -25.51 -8.31 -23.99
C GLY A 154 -24.47 -7.21 -23.78
N ARG A 155 -24.37 -6.29 -24.73
CA ARG A 155 -23.41 -5.19 -24.72
C ARG A 155 -23.66 -4.24 -23.56
N SER A 156 -22.59 -3.92 -22.83
CA SER A 156 -22.57 -2.81 -21.89
C SER A 156 -22.40 -1.50 -22.65
N VAL A 157 -23.25 -0.51 -22.38
CA VAL A 157 -23.25 0.80 -23.06
C VAL A 157 -23.02 1.90 -22.03
N MET A 158 -22.07 2.80 -22.29
CA MET A 158 -21.82 3.94 -21.41
C MET A 158 -23.05 4.85 -21.41
N PHE A 159 -23.53 5.20 -20.22
CA PHE A 159 -24.64 6.10 -20.01
C PHE A 159 -24.18 7.51 -19.63
N ASN A 160 -23.22 7.61 -18.72
CA ASN A 160 -22.73 8.89 -18.24
C ASN A 160 -21.29 8.73 -17.72
N SER A 161 -20.44 9.72 -17.99
CA SER A 161 -19.02 9.67 -17.65
C SER A 161 -18.62 10.64 -16.54
N ALA A 162 -19.57 11.29 -15.86
CA ALA A 162 -19.33 12.36 -14.89
C ALA A 162 -18.59 11.92 -13.63
N GLY A 163 -18.51 10.63 -13.31
CA GLY A 163 -17.94 10.17 -12.04
C GLY A 163 -19.01 10.13 -10.96
N ALA A 164 -19.89 9.14 -11.05
CA ALA A 164 -21.08 9.03 -10.22
C ALA A 164 -21.10 7.68 -9.51
N GLU A 165 -21.06 7.71 -8.18
CA GLU A 165 -21.18 6.52 -7.32
C GLU A 165 -22.59 6.46 -6.70
N PHE A 166 -23.08 5.25 -6.41
CA PHE A 166 -24.40 5.02 -5.80
C PHE A 166 -25.54 5.75 -6.53
N ALA A 167 -25.60 5.59 -7.86
CA ALA A 167 -26.50 6.33 -8.71
C ALA A 167 -27.90 5.70 -8.80
N HIS A 168 -28.96 6.48 -8.57
CA HIS A 168 -30.35 5.99 -8.61
C HIS A 168 -31.26 6.83 -9.52
N TYR A 169 -32.13 6.16 -10.27
CA TYR A 169 -33.16 6.83 -11.08
C TYR A 169 -34.30 7.34 -10.20
N ASN A 170 -34.86 8.50 -10.58
CA ASN A 170 -36.19 8.90 -10.11
C ASN A 170 -37.28 8.00 -10.73
N SER A 171 -38.52 8.10 -10.26
CA SER A 171 -39.61 7.24 -10.72
C SER A 171 -39.92 7.40 -12.21
N LYS A 172 -39.69 8.60 -12.77
CA LYS A 172 -39.89 8.93 -14.18
C LYS A 172 -38.74 8.51 -15.10
N GLY A 173 -37.56 8.23 -14.56
CA GLY A 173 -36.38 7.88 -15.36
C GLY A 173 -35.70 9.04 -16.08
N ASP A 174 -36.05 10.30 -15.77
CA ASP A 174 -35.47 11.48 -16.42
C ASP A 174 -34.43 12.22 -15.56
N LYS A 175 -34.20 11.74 -14.34
CA LYS A 175 -33.18 12.26 -13.43
C LYS A 175 -32.43 11.13 -12.73
N ILE A 176 -31.16 11.38 -12.41
CA ILE A 176 -30.33 10.54 -11.56
C ILE A 176 -29.84 11.35 -10.35
N ILE A 177 -29.84 10.73 -9.17
CA ILE A 177 -29.15 11.23 -7.98
C ILE A 177 -27.91 10.36 -7.74
N PHE A 178 -26.79 10.94 -7.33
CA PHE A 178 -25.54 10.24 -7.08
C PHE A 178 -24.66 10.99 -6.08
N GLN A 179 -23.63 10.33 -5.55
CA GLN A 179 -22.54 11.00 -4.81
C GLN A 179 -21.31 11.15 -5.71
N ASP A 180 -20.56 12.24 -5.56
CA ASP A 180 -19.29 12.40 -6.24
C ASP A 180 -18.12 11.70 -5.51
N ARG A 181 -16.96 11.68 -6.16
CA ARG A 181 -15.69 11.31 -5.52
C ARG A 181 -14.59 12.19 -6.07
N LYS A 182 -14.08 13.08 -5.23
CA LYS A 182 -13.12 14.11 -5.63
C LYS A 182 -11.67 13.68 -5.46
N GLY A 183 -11.35 12.77 -4.53
CA GLY A 183 -9.97 12.41 -4.22
C GLY A 183 -9.74 11.00 -3.67
N TYR A 184 -8.51 10.77 -3.20
CA TYR A 184 -8.01 9.47 -2.74
C TYR A 184 -8.37 9.10 -1.31
N GLU A 185 -8.99 10.01 -0.55
CA GLU A 185 -9.27 9.80 0.86
C GLU A 185 -10.08 8.52 1.11
N ASP A 186 -9.73 7.83 2.19
CA ASP A 186 -10.45 6.63 2.61
C ASP A 186 -11.90 7.00 2.94
N ALA A 187 -12.84 6.29 2.32
CA ALA A 187 -14.26 6.52 2.53
C ALA A 187 -14.71 6.20 3.97
N ALA A 188 -13.93 5.45 4.73
CA ALA A 188 -14.20 5.10 6.12
C ALA A 188 -13.60 6.09 7.13
N ARG A 189 -12.81 7.10 6.68
CA ARG A 189 -12.29 8.15 7.57
C ARG A 189 -13.46 8.99 8.10
N LYS A 190 -13.70 8.94 9.41
CA LYS A 190 -14.85 9.58 10.06
C LYS A 190 -14.52 10.99 10.50
N HIS A 191 -15.54 11.82 10.59
CA HIS A 191 -15.45 13.19 11.09
C HIS A 191 -14.51 14.09 10.27
N HIS A 192 -14.15 13.65 9.06
CA HIS A 192 -13.34 14.44 8.17
C HIS A 192 -14.18 15.61 7.64
N THR A 193 -13.64 16.81 7.76
CA THR A 193 -14.25 18.02 7.20
C THR A 193 -13.23 18.74 6.32
N SER A 194 -13.37 18.61 5.01
CA SER A 194 -12.57 19.35 4.02
C SER A 194 -13.18 19.22 2.63
N ALA A 195 -12.66 19.97 1.66
CA ALA A 195 -13.17 20.00 0.29
C ALA A 195 -13.15 18.63 -0.45
N VAL A 196 -12.39 17.64 0.02
CA VAL A 196 -12.32 16.30 -0.61
C VAL A 196 -13.52 15.41 -0.30
N THR A 197 -14.28 15.71 0.77
CA THR A 197 -15.43 14.92 1.16
C THR A 197 -16.54 15.00 0.12
N ARG A 198 -17.40 13.98 0.10
CA ARG A 198 -18.36 13.77 -0.98
C ARG A 198 -19.59 14.64 -0.84
N ASP A 199 -20.08 15.11 -1.98
CA ASP A 199 -21.36 15.83 -2.11
C ASP A 199 -22.38 15.00 -2.88
N ILE A 200 -23.66 15.30 -2.66
CA ILE A 200 -24.78 14.74 -3.41
C ILE A 200 -25.11 15.61 -4.62
N TRP A 201 -25.28 14.99 -5.78
CA TRP A 201 -25.54 15.64 -7.06
C TRP A 201 -26.72 15.01 -7.80
N MET A 202 -27.50 15.85 -8.47
CA MET A 202 -28.54 15.44 -9.40
C MET A 202 -28.09 15.69 -10.85
N TYR A 203 -28.27 14.70 -11.73
CA TYR A 203 -28.19 14.84 -13.18
C TYR A 203 -29.59 14.83 -13.81
N ASP A 204 -29.99 15.93 -14.47
CA ASP A 204 -31.19 16.00 -15.32
C ASP A 204 -30.82 15.52 -16.74
N ILE A 205 -31.33 14.35 -17.12
CA ILE A 205 -30.93 13.65 -18.36
C ILE A 205 -31.39 14.43 -19.59
N LYS A 206 -32.56 15.07 -19.54
CA LYS A 206 -33.15 15.77 -20.70
C LYS A 206 -32.46 17.10 -20.94
N LYS A 207 -32.09 17.81 -19.88
CA LYS A 207 -31.38 19.10 -19.95
C LYS A 207 -29.87 18.93 -20.04
N ASP A 208 -29.39 17.71 -19.84
CA ASP A 208 -27.98 17.39 -19.64
C ASP A 208 -27.39 18.31 -18.55
N GLU A 209 -28.00 18.43 -17.36
CA GLU A 209 -27.60 19.43 -16.35
C GLU A 209 -27.23 18.77 -15.02
N TYR A 210 -26.15 19.24 -14.38
CA TYR A 210 -25.70 18.77 -13.06
C TYR A 210 -26.00 19.84 -12.02
N VAL A 211 -26.67 19.46 -10.94
CA VAL A 211 -27.06 20.35 -9.84
C VAL A 211 -26.58 19.75 -8.53
N GLN A 212 -25.75 20.49 -7.80
CA GLN A 212 -25.32 20.11 -6.47
C GLN A 212 -26.49 20.23 -5.50
N ILE A 213 -26.74 19.19 -4.69
CA ILE A 213 -27.86 19.10 -3.76
C ILE A 213 -27.41 19.34 -2.33
N SER A 214 -26.24 18.83 -1.94
CA SER A 214 -25.67 19.03 -0.62
C SER A 214 -24.40 19.90 -0.66
N ASN A 215 -24.08 20.54 0.46
CA ASN A 215 -22.96 21.49 0.56
C ASN A 215 -22.29 21.44 1.95
N TYR A 216 -22.44 20.32 2.65
CA TYR A 216 -21.78 20.11 3.92
C TYR A 216 -20.29 19.85 3.66
N GLU A 217 -19.40 20.49 4.43
CA GLU A 217 -17.95 20.31 4.26
C GLU A 217 -17.43 18.95 4.77
N GLY A 218 -18.31 18.02 5.12
CA GLY A 218 -17.98 16.64 5.50
C GLY A 218 -18.62 15.61 4.57
N GLU A 219 -18.65 14.34 4.98
CA GLU A 219 -19.14 13.25 4.12
C GLU A 219 -20.67 13.20 3.99
N ASP A 220 -21.19 13.43 2.78
CA ASP A 220 -22.56 13.13 2.37
C ASP A 220 -22.59 11.97 1.35
N ARG A 221 -23.37 10.92 1.62
CA ARG A 221 -23.25 9.62 0.92
C ARG A 221 -24.57 8.92 0.62
N GLU A 222 -24.52 7.97 -0.31
CA GLU A 222 -25.57 6.98 -0.59
C GLU A 222 -26.98 7.56 -0.75
N PRO A 223 -27.19 8.45 -1.75
CA PRO A 223 -28.46 9.13 -1.91
C PRO A 223 -29.53 8.23 -2.52
N VAL A 224 -30.77 8.32 -2.04
CA VAL A 224 -31.95 7.67 -2.63
C VAL A 224 -33.10 8.67 -2.81
N TRP A 225 -33.86 8.51 -3.90
CA TRP A 225 -35.03 9.35 -4.17
C TRP A 225 -36.18 9.08 -3.20
N GLY A 226 -36.89 10.13 -2.78
CA GLY A 226 -38.22 10.06 -2.19
C GLY A 226 -39.30 9.66 -3.20
N GLY A 227 -40.53 9.48 -2.73
CA GLY A 227 -41.67 9.05 -3.58
C GLY A 227 -42.23 10.14 -4.50
N ASP A 228 -41.82 11.39 -4.32
CA ASP A 228 -42.34 12.57 -5.02
C ASP A 228 -41.41 13.07 -6.16
N ASP A 229 -40.31 12.36 -6.43
CA ASP A 229 -39.24 12.76 -7.37
C ASP A 229 -38.62 14.15 -7.10
N ASN A 230 -38.74 14.63 -5.85
CA ASN A 230 -38.31 15.96 -5.44
C ASN A 230 -37.53 15.95 -4.12
N THR A 231 -37.89 15.05 -3.21
CA THR A 231 -37.17 14.78 -1.98
C THR A 231 -36.04 13.79 -2.24
N VAL A 232 -34.89 14.00 -1.62
CA VAL A 232 -33.74 13.09 -1.62
C VAL A 232 -33.37 12.77 -0.18
N TYR A 233 -33.24 11.47 0.13
CA TYR A 233 -32.66 11.00 1.38
C TYR A 233 -31.21 10.62 1.14
N TYR A 234 -30.32 10.90 2.10
CA TYR A 234 -28.90 10.57 1.99
C TYR A 234 -28.30 10.45 3.40
N LEU A 235 -27.12 9.86 3.49
CA LEU A 235 -26.35 9.77 4.73
C LEU A 235 -25.48 11.03 4.88
N SER A 236 -25.43 11.61 6.08
CA SER A 236 -24.54 12.73 6.38
C SER A 236 -23.95 12.62 7.78
N GLU A 237 -22.69 13.02 7.91
CA GLU A 237 -21.95 13.09 9.18
C GLU A 237 -22.14 14.41 9.96
N LYS A 238 -23.01 15.29 9.49
CA LYS A 238 -23.19 16.66 10.01
C LYS A 238 -23.38 16.79 11.53
N ASP A 239 -23.98 15.80 12.18
CA ASP A 239 -24.22 15.77 13.63
C ASP A 239 -23.42 14.66 14.35
N GLY A 240 -22.21 14.35 13.85
CA GLY A 240 -21.24 13.47 14.49
C GLY A 240 -20.95 12.21 13.69
N SER A 241 -21.93 11.31 13.56
CA SER A 241 -21.80 10.07 12.78
C SER A 241 -22.86 10.03 11.68
N GLN A 242 -22.60 9.24 10.62
CA GLN A 242 -23.52 9.12 9.49
C GLN A 242 -24.94 8.82 9.98
N ASN A 243 -25.88 9.68 9.61
CA ASN A 243 -27.30 9.55 9.87
C ASN A 243 -28.07 9.88 8.60
N ILE A 244 -29.35 9.53 8.55
CA ILE A 244 -30.21 9.83 7.42
C ILE A 244 -30.64 11.30 7.52
N TYR A 245 -30.46 12.03 6.42
CA TYR A 245 -30.96 13.38 6.19
C TYR A 245 -31.84 13.39 4.96
N LYS A 246 -32.66 14.44 4.84
CA LYS A 246 -33.42 14.72 3.63
C LYS A 246 -33.23 16.16 3.17
N ALA A 247 -33.20 16.33 1.85
CA ALA A 247 -33.15 17.60 1.15
C ALA A 247 -34.17 17.62 0.01
N VAL A 248 -34.45 18.80 -0.53
CA VAL A 248 -35.34 19.00 -1.68
C VAL A 248 -34.54 19.53 -2.87
N VAL A 249 -34.81 18.99 -4.05
CA VAL A 249 -34.16 19.41 -5.31
C VAL A 249 -34.55 20.86 -5.67
N GLY A 250 -33.56 21.73 -5.89
CA GLY A 250 -33.76 23.03 -6.58
C GLY A 250 -34.10 24.25 -5.71
N GLY A 251 -33.79 24.25 -4.42
CA GLY A 251 -33.82 25.46 -3.58
C GLY A 251 -32.61 25.49 -2.64
N ASN A 252 -32.38 26.61 -1.92
CA ASN A 252 -31.46 26.63 -0.76
C ASN A 252 -31.93 25.54 0.22
N ALA A 253 -31.41 24.33 0.08
CA ALA A 253 -32.09 23.15 0.58
C ALA A 253 -32.15 23.20 2.11
N SER A 254 -33.36 23.22 2.66
CA SER A 254 -33.56 23.02 4.08
C SER A 254 -33.26 21.55 4.40
N VAL A 255 -32.01 21.27 4.75
CA VAL A 255 -31.56 19.95 5.17
C VAL A 255 -32.20 19.60 6.52
N THR A 256 -32.91 18.47 6.58
CA THR A 256 -33.56 17.99 7.80
C THR A 256 -33.01 16.62 8.18
N GLN A 257 -32.56 16.48 9.42
CA GLN A 257 -32.16 15.18 9.97
C GLN A 257 -33.38 14.28 10.19
N VAL A 258 -33.30 13.04 9.73
CA VAL A 258 -34.38 12.03 9.77
C VAL A 258 -34.11 10.97 10.85
N SER A 259 -32.86 10.51 11.02
CA SER A 259 -32.46 9.59 12.08
C SER A 259 -31.50 10.24 13.08
N LYS A 260 -31.46 9.72 14.30
CA LYS A 260 -30.62 10.25 15.41
C LYS A 260 -29.85 9.13 16.12
N MET A 261 -29.23 8.26 15.33
CA MET A 261 -28.40 7.17 15.81
C MET A 261 -27.03 7.71 16.27
N LYS A 262 -26.41 7.08 17.27
CA LYS A 262 -25.16 7.55 17.90
C LYS A 262 -24.08 6.47 17.87
N THR A 263 -22.83 6.85 18.10
CA THR A 263 -21.66 5.93 18.18
C THR A 263 -21.27 5.31 16.84
N HIS A 264 -22.14 4.49 16.26
CA HIS A 264 -21.90 3.81 14.98
C HIS A 264 -22.57 4.55 13.81
N PRO A 265 -21.97 4.54 12.61
CA PRO A 265 -22.60 5.17 11.46
C PRO A 265 -23.80 4.35 10.98
N VAL A 266 -24.83 5.05 10.51
CA VAL A 266 -25.84 4.49 9.61
C VAL A 266 -25.19 4.26 8.25
N ARG A 267 -25.43 3.09 7.64
CA ARG A 267 -24.85 2.71 6.34
C ARG A 267 -25.91 2.07 5.44
N HIS A 268 -25.58 1.96 4.17
CA HIS A 268 -26.26 1.15 3.17
C HIS A 268 -27.74 1.51 3.00
N LEU A 269 -28.01 2.79 2.75
CA LEU A 269 -29.37 3.30 2.67
C LEU A 269 -30.12 2.77 1.43
N SER A 270 -31.27 2.16 1.65
CA SER A 270 -32.21 1.75 0.59
C SER A 270 -33.65 2.14 0.94
N ARG A 271 -34.56 2.09 -0.05
CA ARG A 271 -35.97 2.49 0.12
C ARG A 271 -36.93 1.63 -0.71
N SER A 272 -38.07 1.30 -0.13
CA SER A 272 -39.22 0.67 -0.82
C SER A 272 -40.09 1.70 -1.55
N ALA A 273 -40.99 1.25 -2.43
CA ALA A 273 -41.92 2.13 -3.13
C ALA A 273 -42.89 2.86 -2.18
N ASP A 274 -43.27 2.23 -1.06
CA ASP A 274 -44.15 2.80 -0.05
C ASP A 274 -43.45 3.79 0.91
N GLY A 275 -42.16 4.07 0.69
CA GLY A 275 -41.39 5.06 1.44
C GLY A 275 -40.73 4.52 2.72
N THR A 276 -40.72 3.21 2.92
CA THR A 276 -39.95 2.58 4.00
C THR A 276 -38.46 2.65 3.68
N LEU A 277 -37.69 3.29 4.56
CA LEU A 277 -36.23 3.33 4.53
C LEU A 277 -35.68 2.07 5.21
N CYS A 278 -34.59 1.54 4.69
CA CYS A 278 -33.87 0.37 5.20
C CYS A 278 -32.37 0.67 5.21
N PHE A 279 -31.68 0.30 6.27
CA PHE A 279 -30.27 0.63 6.48
C PHE A 279 -29.65 -0.29 7.53
N THR A 280 -28.32 -0.26 7.66
CA THR A 280 -27.65 -0.88 8.82
C THR A 280 -27.17 0.14 9.82
N TYR A 281 -27.17 -0.27 11.08
CA TYR A 281 -26.60 0.46 12.19
C TYR A 281 -26.09 -0.55 13.22
N ASP A 282 -24.89 -0.31 13.75
CA ASP A 282 -24.22 -1.21 14.71
C ASP A 282 -24.15 -2.69 14.24
N GLY A 283 -23.94 -2.89 12.93
CA GLY A 283 -23.90 -4.22 12.32
C GLY A 283 -25.24 -4.93 12.19
N GLU A 284 -26.35 -4.27 12.54
CA GLU A 284 -27.70 -4.83 12.51
C GLU A 284 -28.59 -4.12 11.50
N LEU A 285 -29.73 -4.73 11.19
CA LEU A 285 -30.69 -4.25 10.19
C LEU A 285 -31.80 -3.41 10.81
N TYR A 286 -32.12 -2.28 10.20
CA TYR A 286 -33.18 -1.38 10.65
C TYR A 286 -34.09 -0.95 9.50
N THR A 287 -35.36 -0.69 9.83
CA THR A 287 -36.31 -0.02 8.93
C THR A 287 -37.00 1.16 9.61
N MET A 288 -37.45 2.13 8.83
CA MET A 288 -38.29 3.22 9.34
C MET A 288 -39.11 3.89 8.24
N LYS A 289 -40.14 4.62 8.63
CA LYS A 289 -40.81 5.63 7.78
C LYS A 289 -40.32 7.02 8.20
N ASP A 290 -40.31 7.98 7.28
CA ASP A 290 -40.05 9.38 7.61
C ASP A 290 -41.03 9.88 8.68
N GLY A 291 -40.51 10.56 9.71
CA GLY A 291 -41.26 10.96 10.91
C GLY A 291 -41.50 9.85 11.95
N GLY A 292 -41.15 8.60 11.66
CA GLY A 292 -41.23 7.46 12.59
C GLY A 292 -39.91 7.18 13.33
N ALA A 293 -39.94 6.27 14.29
CA ALA A 293 -38.73 5.79 14.98
C ALA A 293 -38.11 4.59 14.25
N PRO A 294 -36.77 4.49 14.16
CA PRO A 294 -36.08 3.29 13.68
C PRO A 294 -36.53 2.00 14.38
N GLN A 295 -36.84 0.98 13.60
CA GLN A 295 -37.25 -0.35 14.06
C GLN A 295 -36.15 -1.36 13.72
N LYS A 296 -35.56 -1.97 14.75
CA LYS A 296 -34.59 -3.05 14.60
C LYS A 296 -35.27 -4.30 14.06
N ILE A 297 -34.63 -4.94 13.09
CA ILE A 297 -35.10 -6.19 12.48
C ILE A 297 -34.26 -7.35 13.02
N SER A 298 -34.91 -8.31 13.67
CA SER A 298 -34.24 -9.52 14.15
C SER A 298 -33.88 -10.42 12.96
N VAL A 299 -32.62 -10.80 12.83
CA VAL A 299 -32.13 -11.66 11.74
C VAL A 299 -31.46 -12.88 12.33
N ILE A 300 -32.04 -14.05 12.10
CA ILE A 300 -31.53 -15.34 12.55
C ILE A 300 -30.96 -16.08 11.33
N VAL A 301 -29.68 -16.46 11.40
CA VAL A 301 -29.00 -17.22 10.34
C VAL A 301 -28.65 -18.60 10.89
N ASN A 302 -29.34 -19.63 10.38
CA ASN A 302 -29.16 -21.03 10.76
C ASN A 302 -28.42 -21.83 9.66
N THR A 303 -27.32 -21.28 9.14
CA THR A 303 -26.52 -21.94 8.10
C THR A 303 -25.17 -22.39 8.65
N ASP A 304 -24.66 -23.49 8.13
CA ASP A 304 -23.27 -23.86 8.33
C ASP A 304 -22.39 -22.90 7.53
N THR A 305 -21.68 -22.01 8.23
CA THR A 305 -20.93 -20.92 7.59
C THR A 305 -19.47 -21.30 7.44
N ARG A 306 -18.94 -21.15 6.23
CA ARG A 306 -17.53 -21.36 5.88
C ARG A 306 -16.58 -20.47 6.69
N GLY A 307 -15.31 -20.87 6.79
CA GLY A 307 -14.21 -20.03 7.30
C GLY A 307 -13.95 -20.10 8.81
N ARG A 308 -14.60 -21.02 9.52
CA ARG A 308 -14.23 -21.43 10.90
C ARG A 308 -13.40 -22.71 10.95
N ASP A 309 -13.22 -23.37 9.82
CA ASP A 309 -12.44 -24.60 9.74
C ASP A 309 -10.95 -24.30 9.71
N GLU A 310 -10.18 -25.13 10.42
CA GLU A 310 -8.73 -25.14 10.31
C GLU A 310 -8.33 -25.58 8.89
N LYS A 311 -7.41 -24.83 8.27
CA LYS A 311 -6.86 -25.17 6.95
C LYS A 311 -5.39 -25.54 7.08
N ILE A 312 -4.99 -26.65 6.47
CA ILE A 312 -3.58 -27.00 6.33
C ILE A 312 -3.03 -26.24 5.12
N LEU A 313 -2.07 -25.35 5.35
CA LEU A 313 -1.38 -24.64 4.28
C LEU A 313 0.03 -25.20 4.09
N PRO A 314 0.47 -25.44 2.84
CA PRO A 314 1.85 -25.80 2.58
C PRO A 314 2.77 -24.61 2.84
N VAL A 315 3.91 -24.87 3.48
CA VAL A 315 4.97 -23.88 3.72
C VAL A 315 6.15 -24.25 2.82
N ASN A 316 6.22 -23.58 1.67
CA ASN A 316 7.28 -23.76 0.66
C ASN A 316 7.75 -22.44 0.02
N THR A 317 7.14 -21.32 0.39
CA THR A 317 7.43 -19.95 -0.05
C THR A 317 6.93 -18.96 1.01
N GLY A 318 7.15 -17.66 0.82
CA GLY A 318 6.71 -16.61 1.74
C GLY A 318 7.64 -16.42 2.95
N VAL A 319 8.89 -16.88 2.84
CA VAL A 319 9.93 -16.65 3.86
C VAL A 319 10.23 -15.16 3.94
N THR A 320 10.12 -14.61 5.15
CA THR A 320 10.35 -13.18 5.43
C THR A 320 11.68 -12.92 6.15
N GLN A 321 12.17 -13.87 6.93
CA GLN A 321 13.39 -13.78 7.72
C GLN A 321 14.05 -15.16 7.83
N THR A 322 15.37 -15.19 7.98
CA THR A 322 16.16 -16.41 8.18
C THR A 322 17.24 -16.22 9.24
N ALA A 323 17.66 -17.31 9.85
CA ALA A 323 18.89 -17.41 10.63
C ALA A 323 19.54 -18.77 10.40
N LEU A 324 20.83 -18.77 10.02
CA LEU A 324 21.62 -20.00 9.90
C LEU A 324 22.10 -20.49 11.28
N SER A 325 21.96 -21.79 11.53
CA SER A 325 22.49 -22.43 12.75
C SER A 325 24.02 -22.33 12.86
N PRO A 326 24.59 -22.29 14.09
CA PRO A 326 26.05 -22.22 14.30
C PRO A 326 26.86 -23.37 13.67
N ASN A 327 26.20 -24.52 13.44
CA ASN A 327 26.80 -25.69 12.80
C ASN A 327 26.63 -25.70 11.27
N GLY A 328 25.84 -24.77 10.70
CA GLY A 328 25.60 -24.61 9.27
C GLY A 328 24.70 -25.67 8.62
N LYS A 329 23.98 -26.48 9.42
CA LYS A 329 23.17 -27.61 8.92
C LYS A 329 21.67 -27.35 8.92
N GLU A 330 21.23 -26.32 9.62
CA GLU A 330 19.82 -25.94 9.74
C GLU A 330 19.65 -24.44 9.51
N ILE A 331 18.48 -24.06 8.98
CA ILE A 331 18.06 -22.67 8.83
C ILE A 331 16.72 -22.52 9.54
N ALA A 332 16.66 -21.62 10.52
CA ALA A 332 15.41 -21.13 11.09
C ALA A 332 14.85 -20.03 10.22
N PHE A 333 13.53 -19.95 10.06
CA PHE A 333 12.89 -18.95 9.22
C PHE A 333 11.46 -18.66 9.63
N VAL A 334 10.94 -17.50 9.21
CA VAL A 334 9.58 -17.03 9.53
C VAL A 334 8.70 -17.01 8.28
N VAL A 335 7.53 -17.64 8.37
CA VAL A 335 6.44 -17.60 7.36
C VAL A 335 5.12 -17.33 8.05
N ARG A 336 4.35 -16.35 7.57
CA ARG A 336 3.00 -16.02 8.07
C ARG A 336 2.93 -15.90 9.60
N GLY A 337 3.98 -15.33 10.20
CA GLY A 337 4.07 -15.11 11.64
C GLY A 337 4.52 -16.31 12.45
N GLU A 338 4.93 -17.44 11.85
CA GLU A 338 5.38 -18.62 12.58
C GLU A 338 6.84 -19.00 12.30
N VAL A 339 7.48 -19.62 13.29
CA VAL A 339 8.88 -20.07 13.22
C VAL A 339 8.95 -21.52 12.75
N PHE A 340 9.79 -21.75 11.74
CA PHE A 340 10.12 -23.07 11.21
C PHE A 340 11.63 -23.27 11.20
N VAL A 341 12.06 -24.54 11.19
CA VAL A 341 13.45 -24.92 10.93
C VAL A 341 13.50 -25.96 9.83
N THR A 342 14.33 -25.74 8.82
CA THR A 342 14.60 -26.72 7.77
C THR A 342 16.06 -27.17 7.79
N SER A 343 16.29 -28.42 7.44
CA SER A 343 17.63 -28.93 7.13
C SER A 343 18.18 -28.25 5.88
N VAL A 344 19.45 -27.85 5.89
CA VAL A 344 20.15 -27.35 4.69
C VAL A 344 20.23 -28.43 3.61
N GLU A 345 20.37 -29.69 4.01
CA GLU A 345 20.41 -30.87 3.13
C GLU A 345 19.31 -31.85 3.53
N GLY A 346 18.55 -32.37 2.56
CA GLY A 346 17.55 -33.41 2.78
C GLY A 346 16.09 -32.93 2.85
N GLY A 347 15.85 -31.63 3.03
CA GLY A 347 14.52 -31.01 2.90
C GLY A 347 13.51 -31.39 3.99
N ILE A 348 13.99 -31.80 5.18
CA ILE A 348 13.13 -32.04 6.35
C ILE A 348 12.87 -30.69 7.02
N THR A 349 11.60 -30.34 7.19
CA THR A 349 11.18 -29.10 7.81
C THR A 349 10.32 -29.40 9.04
N LYS A 350 10.62 -28.71 10.15
CA LYS A 350 9.83 -28.77 11.38
C LYS A 350 9.24 -27.40 11.70
N ARG A 351 7.95 -27.38 12.02
CA ARG A 351 7.26 -26.24 12.63
C ARG A 351 7.64 -26.14 14.11
N ILE A 352 8.08 -24.95 14.54
CA ILE A 352 8.54 -24.70 15.92
C ILE A 352 7.44 -24.10 16.77
N THR A 353 6.76 -23.07 16.26
CA THR A 353 5.62 -22.42 16.94
C THR A 353 4.29 -22.89 16.37
N ASN A 354 3.19 -22.69 17.10
CA ASN A 354 1.83 -22.96 16.62
C ASN A 354 0.86 -21.96 17.24
N THR A 355 0.98 -20.72 16.81
CA THR A 355 0.30 -19.54 17.33
C THR A 355 -0.47 -18.86 16.20
N PRO A 356 -1.64 -18.24 16.48
CA PRO A 356 -2.28 -17.35 15.51
C PRO A 356 -1.66 -15.94 15.49
N GLN A 357 -0.82 -15.62 16.47
CA GLN A 357 -0.07 -14.36 16.58
C GLN A 357 1.16 -14.35 15.66
N GLN A 358 1.92 -13.26 15.70
CA GLN A 358 3.12 -13.09 14.92
C GLN A 358 4.39 -13.29 15.73
N GLU A 359 5.30 -14.06 15.16
CA GLU A 359 6.71 -14.14 15.50
C GLU A 359 7.58 -13.43 14.46
N ARG A 360 8.67 -12.82 14.94
CA ARG A 360 9.68 -12.11 14.13
C ARG A 360 11.07 -12.30 14.76
N THR A 361 12.10 -11.93 13.99
CA THR A 361 13.51 -11.80 14.41
C THR A 361 14.01 -13.03 15.15
N VAL A 362 14.01 -14.17 14.45
CA VAL A 362 14.49 -15.44 14.98
C VAL A 362 16.02 -15.52 14.90
N GLU A 363 16.65 -16.06 15.95
CA GLU A 363 18.10 -16.29 16.03
C GLU A 363 18.42 -17.59 16.77
N PHE A 364 19.53 -18.24 16.40
CA PHE A 364 20.10 -19.35 17.16
C PHE A 364 21.02 -18.86 18.28
N SER A 365 20.87 -19.46 19.45
CA SER A 365 21.91 -19.41 20.47
C SER A 365 23.21 -20.07 19.98
N PRO A 366 24.39 -19.71 20.56
CA PRO A 366 25.68 -20.28 20.15
C PRO A 366 25.79 -21.80 20.26
N ASP A 367 25.00 -22.44 21.13
CA ASP A 367 24.99 -23.90 21.29
C ASP A 367 24.19 -24.64 20.19
N GLY A 368 23.40 -23.92 19.39
CA GLY A 368 22.55 -24.45 18.33
C GLY A 368 21.32 -25.24 18.81
N ARG A 369 21.06 -25.30 20.11
CA ARG A 369 19.96 -26.06 20.75
C ARG A 369 18.84 -25.18 21.29
N THR A 370 19.03 -23.86 21.28
CA THR A 370 18.01 -22.87 21.63
C THR A 370 17.83 -21.87 20.50
N LEU A 371 16.58 -21.55 20.18
CA LEU A 371 16.19 -20.41 19.34
C LEU A 371 15.65 -19.30 20.24
N TYR A 372 15.96 -18.04 19.92
CA TYR A 372 15.32 -16.86 20.48
C TYR A 372 14.56 -16.13 19.37
N TYR A 373 13.40 -15.58 19.70
CA TYR A 373 12.58 -14.83 18.75
C TYR A 373 11.66 -13.87 19.50
N ALA A 374 11.25 -12.80 18.82
CA ALA A 374 10.19 -11.94 19.31
C ALA A 374 8.84 -12.55 18.94
N SER A 375 7.87 -12.52 19.85
CA SER A 375 6.52 -13.04 19.64
C SER A 375 5.53 -12.11 20.30
N GLU A 376 4.48 -11.75 19.58
CA GLU A 376 3.47 -10.83 20.07
C GLU A 376 2.33 -11.56 20.80
N ARG A 377 2.71 -12.31 21.85
CA ARG A 377 1.81 -13.07 22.71
C ARG A 377 1.58 -12.30 24.01
N GLY A 378 0.37 -12.36 24.57
CA GLY A 378 0.07 -11.70 25.84
C GLY A 378 -0.14 -10.18 25.75
N ASN A 379 -0.49 -9.67 24.55
CA ASN A 379 -0.76 -8.25 24.25
C ASN A 379 0.47 -7.33 24.26
N SER A 380 1.69 -7.87 24.22
CA SER A 380 2.95 -7.15 24.06
C SER A 380 3.85 -7.91 23.08
N TRP A 381 4.82 -7.24 22.47
CA TRP A 381 5.98 -7.94 21.94
C TRP A 381 6.84 -8.41 23.12
N ASP A 382 7.12 -9.71 23.15
CA ASP A 382 7.97 -10.31 24.17
C ASP A 382 9.03 -11.20 23.51
N ILE A 383 10.12 -11.44 24.22
CA ILE A 383 11.19 -12.34 23.76
C ILE A 383 10.98 -13.72 24.36
N TYR A 384 10.82 -14.70 23.47
CA TYR A 384 10.68 -16.10 23.79
C TYR A 384 11.91 -16.89 23.40
N LYS A 385 12.03 -18.08 23.98
CA LYS A 385 12.95 -19.10 23.50
C LYS A 385 12.26 -20.43 23.27
N ALA A 386 12.76 -21.17 22.29
CA ALA A 386 12.42 -22.57 22.04
C ALA A 386 13.68 -23.44 22.20
N THR A 387 13.60 -24.52 22.98
CA THR A 387 14.75 -25.39 23.29
C THR A 387 14.46 -26.85 22.96
N ILE A 388 15.45 -27.57 22.40
CA ILE A 388 15.40 -29.02 22.23
C ILE A 388 15.56 -29.70 23.59
N GLU A 389 14.50 -30.33 24.12
CA GLU A 389 14.52 -30.92 25.46
C GLU A 389 15.40 -32.18 25.55
N ARG A 390 15.38 -32.99 24.49
CA ARG A 390 16.05 -34.29 24.48
C ARG A 390 17.52 -34.13 24.11
N LYS A 391 18.41 -34.51 25.02
CA LYS A 391 19.86 -34.30 24.90
C LYS A 391 20.47 -35.09 23.73
N GLU A 392 19.87 -36.23 23.40
CA GLU A 392 20.28 -37.11 22.31
C GLU A 392 19.86 -36.60 20.93
N GLU A 393 18.95 -35.62 20.84
CA GLU A 393 18.49 -35.03 19.59
C GLU A 393 19.31 -33.76 19.29
N PRO A 394 20.15 -33.74 18.24
CA PRO A 394 21.09 -32.64 18.03
C PRO A 394 20.53 -31.47 17.20
N TYR A 395 19.41 -31.66 16.50
CA TYR A 395 18.87 -30.72 15.51
C TYR A 395 17.39 -30.42 15.76
N PHE A 396 16.96 -29.20 15.45
CA PHE A 396 15.56 -28.82 15.54
C PHE A 396 14.71 -29.54 14.49
N TYR A 397 15.16 -29.64 13.23
CA TYR A 397 14.36 -30.24 12.14
C TYR A 397 13.99 -31.71 12.37
N THR A 398 14.69 -32.43 13.27
CA THR A 398 14.38 -33.82 13.66
C THR A 398 14.02 -33.98 15.14
N SER A 399 14.01 -32.91 15.93
CA SER A 399 13.63 -32.98 17.34
C SER A 399 12.23 -33.56 17.50
N THR A 400 11.96 -34.28 18.59
CA THR A 400 10.61 -34.75 18.92
C THR A 400 9.92 -33.81 19.91
N VAL A 401 10.65 -33.28 20.89
CA VAL A 401 10.10 -32.40 21.93
C VAL A 401 10.84 -31.06 21.94
N VAL A 402 10.08 -29.98 21.72
CA VAL A 402 10.55 -28.59 21.79
C VAL A 402 9.75 -27.89 22.89
N LYS A 403 10.45 -27.22 23.80
CA LYS A 403 9.84 -26.43 24.87
C LYS A 403 9.97 -24.95 24.56
N GLU A 404 8.85 -24.24 24.56
CA GLU A 404 8.78 -22.79 24.48
C GLU A 404 8.61 -22.16 25.87
N GLU A 405 9.28 -21.04 26.15
CA GLU A 405 9.04 -20.24 27.36
C GLU A 405 9.43 -18.75 27.14
N PRO A 406 8.71 -17.79 27.78
CA PRO A 406 9.09 -16.38 27.75
C PRO A 406 10.38 -16.16 28.52
N VAL A 407 11.22 -15.25 28.03
CA VAL A 407 12.54 -14.93 28.61
C VAL A 407 12.58 -13.49 29.11
N ILE A 408 12.10 -12.56 28.29
CA ILE A 408 11.92 -11.15 28.62
C ILE A 408 10.48 -10.84 28.25
N ALA A 409 9.65 -10.68 29.27
CA ALA A 409 8.24 -10.36 29.13
C ALA A 409 7.88 -9.27 30.14
N THR A 410 7.65 -8.06 29.63
CA THR A 410 7.35 -6.88 30.45
C THR A 410 6.11 -6.16 29.89
N GLU A 411 5.70 -5.05 30.51
CA GLU A 411 4.62 -4.22 29.95
C GLU A 411 5.06 -3.43 28.70
N ALA A 412 6.37 -3.33 28.47
CA ALA A 412 6.93 -2.70 27.29
C ALA A 412 7.07 -3.72 26.15
N ASP A 413 7.07 -3.22 24.92
CA ASP A 413 7.37 -4.07 23.76
C ASP A 413 8.86 -4.43 23.71
N GLU A 414 9.19 -5.69 23.94
CA GLU A 414 10.53 -6.27 23.91
C GLU A 414 10.76 -7.00 22.57
N PHE A 415 11.67 -6.49 21.75
CA PHE A 415 11.75 -6.85 20.33
C PHE A 415 13.20 -7.07 19.84
N GLN A 416 13.36 -7.78 18.70
CA GLN A 416 14.64 -8.04 18.01
C GLN A 416 15.76 -8.66 18.87
N PRO A 417 15.59 -9.81 19.54
CA PRO A 417 16.68 -10.38 20.35
C PRO A 417 17.93 -10.70 19.51
N GLU A 418 19.12 -10.38 20.04
CA GLU A 418 20.42 -10.83 19.53
C GLU A 418 21.25 -11.42 20.66
N VAL A 419 21.71 -12.67 20.51
CA VAL A 419 22.36 -13.42 21.60
C VAL A 419 23.85 -13.13 21.62
N SER A 420 24.38 -12.83 22.80
CA SER A 420 25.83 -12.67 22.99
C SER A 420 26.61 -13.92 22.56
N PRO A 421 27.87 -13.77 22.06
CA PRO A 421 28.66 -14.91 21.58
C PRO A 421 28.92 -16.03 22.60
N ASP A 422 28.86 -15.73 23.90
CA ASP A 422 29.03 -16.70 24.98
C ASP A 422 27.69 -17.30 25.49
N GLY A 423 26.56 -16.84 24.92
CA GLY A 423 25.21 -17.32 25.20
C GLY A 423 24.65 -16.90 26.56
N LYS A 424 25.29 -15.96 27.29
CA LYS A 424 24.85 -15.58 28.65
C LYS A 424 23.95 -14.35 28.71
N GLU A 425 23.93 -13.57 27.65
CA GLU A 425 23.21 -12.29 27.57
C GLU A 425 22.50 -12.10 26.23
N ILE A 426 21.48 -11.25 26.20
CA ILE A 426 20.67 -10.91 25.03
C ILE A 426 20.63 -9.39 24.88
N ALA A 427 21.03 -8.88 23.72
CA ALA A 427 20.75 -7.49 23.33
C ALA A 427 19.35 -7.44 22.70
N TYR A 428 18.57 -6.41 23.03
CA TYR A 428 17.19 -6.30 22.57
C TYR A 428 16.71 -4.85 22.59
N LEU A 429 15.59 -4.58 21.92
CA LEU A 429 14.94 -3.28 21.92
C LEU A 429 13.74 -3.29 22.86
N GLU A 430 13.71 -2.33 23.77
CA GLU A 430 12.48 -1.92 24.47
C GLU A 430 11.82 -0.79 23.67
N GLU A 431 10.51 -0.90 23.41
CA GLU A 431 9.70 0.05 22.65
C GLU A 431 10.31 0.42 21.28
N ARG A 432 11.04 -0.54 20.67
CA ARG A 432 11.78 -0.43 19.40
C ARG A 432 12.86 0.66 19.34
N ASN A 433 13.04 1.45 20.40
CA ASN A 433 13.86 2.67 20.38
C ASN A 433 14.93 2.72 21.47
N VAL A 434 14.86 1.80 22.43
CA VAL A 434 15.79 1.73 23.56
C VAL A 434 16.56 0.42 23.49
N LEU A 435 17.83 0.46 23.10
CA LEU A 435 18.68 -0.73 23.08
C LEU A 435 19.11 -1.09 24.50
N LYS A 436 18.83 -2.31 24.92
CA LYS A 436 19.15 -2.88 26.22
C LYS A 436 19.93 -4.17 26.08
N VAL A 437 20.61 -4.56 27.15
CA VAL A 437 21.22 -5.87 27.32
C VAL A 437 20.68 -6.53 28.57
N TYR A 438 20.12 -7.73 28.41
CA TYR A 438 19.59 -8.58 29.47
C TYR A 438 20.57 -9.70 29.83
N ASN A 439 20.85 -9.84 31.11
CA ASN A 439 21.67 -10.93 31.62
C ASN A 439 20.80 -12.13 32.03
N LEU A 440 20.98 -13.30 31.40
CA LEU A 440 20.11 -14.47 31.58
C LEU A 440 20.17 -15.07 33.00
N ALA A 441 21.32 -14.96 33.68
CA ALA A 441 21.50 -15.52 35.01
C ALA A 441 20.88 -14.64 36.11
N SER A 442 21.17 -13.34 36.07
CA SER A 442 20.68 -12.37 37.08
C SER A 442 19.29 -11.84 36.79
N LYS A 443 18.78 -12.02 35.56
CA LYS A 443 17.50 -11.49 35.07
C LYS A 443 17.39 -9.97 35.16
N LYS A 444 18.50 -9.26 34.89
CA LYS A 444 18.57 -7.80 34.92
C LYS A 444 18.96 -7.24 33.57
N SER A 445 18.29 -6.14 33.19
CA SER A 445 18.61 -5.36 31.99
C SER A 445 19.45 -4.13 32.34
N ARG A 446 20.22 -3.68 31.35
CA ARG A 446 20.93 -2.39 31.36
C ARG A 446 20.78 -1.69 30.01
N THR A 447 20.69 -0.37 30.03
CA THR A 447 20.50 0.44 28.82
C THR A 447 21.84 0.73 28.14
N ILE A 448 21.86 0.56 26.82
CA ILE A 448 22.98 0.90 25.93
C ILE A 448 22.65 2.16 25.12
N VAL A 449 21.46 2.19 24.51
CA VAL A 449 20.96 3.37 23.78
C VAL A 449 19.67 3.83 24.47
N PRO A 450 19.64 5.05 25.06
CA PRO A 450 18.45 5.56 25.71
C PRO A 450 17.43 6.12 24.70
N LYS A 451 16.19 6.31 25.16
CA LYS A 451 15.11 6.96 24.41
C LYS A 451 15.55 8.35 23.92
N GLY A 452 15.15 8.70 22.70
CA GLY A 452 15.41 10.01 22.09
C GLY A 452 16.74 10.10 21.34
N VAL A 453 17.55 9.04 21.35
CA VAL A 453 18.73 8.93 20.45
C VAL A 453 18.32 8.39 19.10
N ASN A 454 17.55 7.31 19.08
CA ASN A 454 16.99 6.68 17.88
C ASN A 454 15.47 6.82 17.85
N PHE A 455 14.93 6.73 16.64
CA PHE A 455 13.50 6.72 16.37
C PHE A 455 13.21 5.65 15.32
N SER A 456 12.23 4.81 15.60
CA SER A 456 11.76 3.73 14.75
C SER A 456 10.54 4.20 13.97
N TYR A 457 10.57 3.96 12.67
CA TYR A 457 9.47 4.13 11.72
C TYR A 457 8.72 2.82 11.48
N ALA A 458 9.42 1.70 11.36
CA ALA A 458 8.83 0.40 11.05
C ALA A 458 9.47 -0.68 11.92
N ASP A 459 8.76 -1.79 12.11
CA ASP A 459 9.33 -2.92 12.85
C ASP A 459 10.51 -3.53 12.09
N GLY A 460 11.64 -3.75 12.79
CA GLY A 460 12.85 -4.30 12.18
C GLY A 460 13.80 -3.26 11.57
N ASP A 461 13.58 -1.97 11.80
CA ASP A 461 14.37 -0.88 11.19
C ASP A 461 15.59 -0.42 12.01
N GLN A 462 15.79 -0.98 13.20
CA GLN A 462 16.98 -0.76 14.02
C GLN A 462 18.00 -1.89 13.80
N TYR A 463 19.30 -1.54 13.75
CA TYR A 463 20.40 -2.48 13.58
C TYR A 463 21.43 -2.30 14.70
N TYR A 464 21.87 -3.42 15.26
CA TYR A 464 22.99 -3.53 16.19
C TYR A 464 23.67 -4.89 16.04
N GLN A 465 24.88 -5.01 16.58
CA GLN A 465 25.62 -6.26 16.60
C GLN A 465 26.58 -6.38 17.78
N TRP A 466 26.64 -7.56 18.40
CA TRP A 466 27.69 -7.90 19.36
C TRP A 466 29.07 -8.00 18.71
N SER A 467 30.10 -7.50 19.39
CA SER A 467 31.48 -7.84 19.02
C SER A 467 31.72 -9.34 19.23
N PRO A 468 32.62 -9.98 18.45
CA PRO A 468 32.88 -11.42 18.59
C PRO A 468 33.39 -11.87 19.97
N ASP A 469 33.92 -10.95 20.79
CA ASP A 469 34.33 -11.20 22.18
C ASP A 469 33.23 -10.88 23.23
N GLY A 470 32.06 -10.39 22.79
CA GLY A 470 30.91 -10.06 23.63
C GLY A 470 31.05 -8.79 24.47
N LYS A 471 32.10 -7.99 24.28
CA LYS A 471 32.38 -6.82 25.13
C LYS A 471 31.84 -5.49 24.62
N TRP A 472 31.54 -5.40 23.34
CA TRP A 472 31.09 -4.19 22.67
C TRP A 472 29.83 -4.46 21.88
N ILE A 473 29.02 -3.42 21.71
CA ILE A 473 27.89 -3.42 20.80
C ILE A 473 28.07 -2.23 19.86
N THR A 474 27.96 -2.51 18.56
CA THR A 474 27.86 -1.49 17.50
C THR A 474 26.40 -1.33 17.10
N PHE A 475 25.98 -0.13 16.68
CA PHE A 475 24.60 0.16 16.34
C PHE A 475 24.45 1.40 15.46
N ASN A 476 23.33 1.47 14.72
CA ASN A 476 22.89 2.70 14.07
C ASN A 476 22.47 3.74 15.12
N SER A 477 22.84 5.00 14.90
CA SER A 477 22.56 6.12 15.80
C SER A 477 22.03 7.32 15.02
N ALA A 478 20.85 7.82 15.36
CA ALA A 478 20.31 9.04 14.75
C ALA A 478 20.80 10.33 15.46
N GLU A 479 21.52 10.20 16.58
CA GLU A 479 21.94 11.32 17.43
C GLU A 479 20.80 12.29 17.79
N GLY A 480 19.58 11.76 17.96
CA GLY A 480 18.38 12.54 18.26
C GLY A 480 17.83 13.35 17.08
N ARG A 481 18.27 13.08 15.85
CA ARG A 481 17.80 13.74 14.62
C ARG A 481 17.04 12.75 13.74
N TRP A 482 15.75 12.99 13.55
CA TRP A 482 14.93 12.17 12.63
C TRP A 482 15.55 12.11 11.23
N GLY A 483 15.59 10.92 10.64
CA GLY A 483 16.11 10.69 9.28
C GLY A 483 17.64 10.72 9.15
N SER A 484 18.39 10.96 10.24
CA SER A 484 19.85 10.80 10.27
C SER A 484 20.24 9.37 10.63
N SER A 485 21.37 8.89 10.11
CA SER A 485 21.92 7.58 10.45
C SER A 485 23.45 7.66 10.48
N GLU A 486 24.01 7.45 11.66
CA GLU A 486 25.45 7.36 11.93
C GLU A 486 25.75 5.97 12.54
N VAL A 487 27.02 5.55 12.56
CA VAL A 487 27.43 4.31 13.24
C VAL A 487 28.09 4.67 14.56
N ALA A 488 27.62 4.04 15.64
CA ALA A 488 28.15 4.25 16.99
C ALA A 488 28.45 2.92 17.70
N MET A 489 29.23 2.99 18.77
CA MET A 489 29.54 1.84 19.62
C MET A 489 29.54 2.19 21.11
N MET A 490 29.34 1.18 21.96
CA MET A 490 29.42 1.28 23.41
C MET A 490 29.85 -0.06 24.03
N LYS A 491 30.39 -0.03 25.26
CA LYS A 491 30.65 -1.25 26.02
C LYS A 491 29.33 -1.96 26.32
N ALA A 492 29.31 -3.27 26.10
CA ALA A 492 28.12 -4.08 26.29
C ALA A 492 27.69 -4.17 27.75
N ASP A 493 28.58 -3.91 28.71
CA ASP A 493 28.27 -3.84 30.14
C ASP A 493 27.56 -2.53 30.56
N GLY A 494 27.35 -1.60 29.62
CA GLY A 494 26.71 -0.31 29.86
C GLY A 494 27.63 0.74 30.51
N SER A 495 28.92 0.43 30.69
CA SER A 495 29.90 1.38 31.23
C SER A 495 30.50 2.30 30.16
N GLY A 496 31.01 3.45 30.61
CA GLY A 496 31.63 4.44 29.72
C GLY A 496 30.60 5.25 28.89
N GLU A 497 31.08 5.85 27.82
CA GLU A 497 30.27 6.70 26.94
C GLU A 497 30.08 6.05 25.57
N ARG A 498 28.89 6.26 25.00
CA ARG A 498 28.62 6.00 23.59
C ARG A 498 29.55 6.84 22.70
N LYS A 499 30.18 6.19 21.71
CA LYS A 499 31.09 6.84 20.76
C LYS A 499 30.50 6.80 19.35
N ASN A 500 30.18 7.95 18.78
CA ASN A 500 29.84 8.09 17.36
C ASN A 500 31.12 7.98 16.54
N LEU A 501 31.19 6.95 15.68
CA LEU A 501 32.38 6.57 14.93
C LEU A 501 32.48 7.29 13.57
N THR A 502 31.34 7.54 12.91
CA THR A 502 31.32 8.04 11.53
C THR A 502 31.32 9.56 11.45
N GLN A 503 30.49 10.23 12.26
CA GLN A 503 30.34 11.69 12.33
C GLN A 503 30.29 12.37 10.95
N SER A 504 29.61 11.75 9.99
CA SER A 504 29.84 12.05 8.58
C SER A 504 28.80 13.01 7.99
N GLY A 505 27.58 13.04 8.56
CA GLY A 505 26.43 13.75 7.97
C GLY A 505 25.87 13.08 6.70
N PHE A 506 26.43 11.95 6.29
CA PHE A 506 25.92 11.07 5.25
C PHE A 506 24.98 10.03 5.86
N PHE A 507 24.35 9.21 5.02
CA PHE A 507 23.74 7.98 5.52
C PHE A 507 24.86 6.99 5.83
N ASP A 508 24.99 6.55 7.08
CA ASP A 508 25.85 5.43 7.49
C ASP A 508 25.01 4.38 8.24
N GLY A 509 25.05 3.11 7.82
CA GLY A 509 24.21 2.10 8.46
C GLY A 509 24.61 0.63 8.29
N GLN A 510 23.78 -0.25 8.86
CA GLN A 510 23.95 -1.70 8.89
C GLN A 510 25.34 -2.15 9.36
N PRO A 511 25.87 -1.67 10.50
CA PRO A 511 27.25 -1.96 10.90
C PRO A 511 27.48 -3.45 11.18
N LYS A 512 28.58 -4.02 10.68
CA LYS A 512 28.96 -5.42 10.91
C LYS A 512 30.42 -5.56 11.34
N TRP A 513 30.68 -6.36 12.38
CA TRP A 513 32.04 -6.65 12.82
C TRP A 513 32.79 -7.50 11.77
N ALA A 514 34.07 -7.19 11.58
CA ALA A 514 34.99 -7.92 10.71
C ALA A 514 36.36 -8.13 11.39
N PHE A 515 37.22 -8.95 10.77
CA PHE A 515 38.56 -9.24 11.28
C PHE A 515 38.56 -9.71 12.75
N GLY A 516 37.62 -10.60 13.10
CA GLY A 516 37.46 -11.10 14.45
C GLY A 516 37.02 -10.06 15.48
N GLY A 517 36.61 -8.86 15.08
CA GLY A 517 36.25 -7.75 15.97
C GLY A 517 37.26 -6.58 15.94
N LYS A 518 38.34 -6.71 15.17
CA LYS A 518 39.35 -5.65 15.01
C LYS A 518 38.97 -4.58 14.00
N ALA A 519 37.89 -4.78 13.24
CA ALA A 519 37.37 -3.81 12.30
C ALA A 519 35.84 -3.82 12.28
N LEU A 520 35.27 -2.76 11.75
CA LEU A 520 33.85 -2.60 11.51
C LEU A 520 33.59 -2.25 10.05
N LEU A 521 32.57 -2.88 9.47
CA LEU A 521 32.04 -2.56 8.15
C LEU A 521 30.72 -1.79 8.28
N TRP A 522 30.40 -0.94 7.32
CA TRP A 522 29.10 -0.27 7.21
C TRP A 522 28.82 0.13 5.76
N THR A 523 27.56 0.40 5.43
CA THR A 523 27.16 1.03 4.16
C THR A 523 27.09 2.53 4.31
N THR A 524 27.56 3.28 3.30
CA THR A 524 27.49 4.74 3.27
C THR A 524 27.17 5.31 1.90
N ASP A 525 26.39 6.40 1.83
CA ASP A 525 26.07 7.11 0.58
C ASP A 525 27.09 8.21 0.23
N ARG A 526 28.18 8.31 0.99
CA ARG A 526 29.24 9.35 0.84
C ARG A 526 29.78 9.50 -0.58
N ASP A 527 30.20 8.39 -1.20
CA ASP A 527 30.72 8.37 -2.58
C ASP A 527 29.64 7.95 -3.60
N GLY A 528 28.45 7.66 -3.11
CA GLY A 528 27.32 7.21 -3.91
C GLY A 528 26.86 8.28 -4.88
N LYS A 529 26.39 7.85 -6.06
CA LYS A 529 25.65 8.77 -6.91
C LYS A 529 24.36 9.15 -6.20
N LYS A 530 24.21 10.44 -5.94
CA LYS A 530 22.98 10.96 -5.35
C LYS A 530 21.86 10.91 -6.38
N PRO A 531 20.66 10.45 -5.99
CA PRO A 531 19.47 10.67 -6.79
C PRO A 531 19.23 12.18 -6.97
N LEU A 532 18.36 12.53 -7.93
CA LEU A 532 18.05 13.93 -8.18
C LEU A 532 17.17 14.50 -7.05
N ALA A 533 16.22 13.71 -6.55
CA ALA A 533 15.41 13.99 -5.37
C ALA A 533 15.90 13.20 -4.15
N PHE A 534 15.70 13.75 -2.95
CA PHE A 534 16.13 13.12 -1.68
C PHE A 534 15.59 11.70 -1.47
N GLN A 535 14.36 11.42 -1.89
CA GLN A 535 13.68 10.12 -1.74
C GLN A 535 14.14 9.06 -2.76
N GLY A 536 14.95 9.43 -3.75
CA GLY A 536 15.41 8.46 -4.74
C GLY A 536 16.30 7.37 -4.14
N ALA A 537 16.41 6.25 -4.85
CA ALA A 537 17.30 5.16 -4.43
C ALA A 537 18.74 5.68 -4.38
N ARG A 538 19.37 5.55 -3.21
CA ARG A 538 20.76 5.94 -3.00
C ARG A 538 21.66 4.77 -3.38
N GLU A 539 22.65 5.06 -4.20
CA GLU A 539 23.78 4.15 -4.32
C GLU A 539 24.64 4.29 -3.06
N VAL A 540 25.03 3.17 -2.47
CA VAL A 540 25.90 3.12 -1.30
C VAL A 540 27.17 2.34 -1.62
N ASP A 541 28.16 2.51 -0.76
CA ASP A 541 29.41 1.76 -0.76
C ASP A 541 29.61 1.05 0.57
N VAL A 542 30.30 -0.08 0.54
CA VAL A 542 30.73 -0.75 1.77
C VAL A 542 32.09 -0.20 2.19
N TYR A 543 32.17 0.30 3.41
CA TYR A 543 33.38 0.81 4.03
C TYR A 543 33.88 -0.12 5.13
N ALA A 544 35.15 0.01 5.47
CA ALA A 544 35.77 -0.62 6.64
C ALA A 544 36.52 0.41 7.49
N MET A 545 36.49 0.23 8.80
CA MET A 545 37.20 1.03 9.80
C MET A 545 37.92 0.08 10.75
N PHE A 546 39.23 0.26 10.93
CA PHE A 546 40.05 -0.63 11.74
C PHE A 546 40.38 -0.02 13.10
N PHE A 547 40.11 -0.80 14.16
CA PHE A 547 40.43 -0.49 15.55
C PHE A 547 41.80 -1.02 15.98
N ASP A 548 42.51 -1.70 15.10
CA ASP A 548 43.80 -2.35 15.33
C ASP A 548 44.75 -2.03 14.17
N GLN A 549 45.92 -1.48 14.49
CA GLN A 549 46.88 -1.04 13.48
C GLN A 549 47.44 -2.23 12.69
N GLU A 550 47.76 -3.34 13.35
CA GLU A 550 48.29 -4.55 12.71
C GLU A 550 47.28 -5.15 11.72
N ALA A 551 45.99 -5.21 12.09
CA ALA A 551 44.95 -5.65 11.17
C ALA A 551 44.81 -4.72 9.96
N TYR A 552 44.91 -3.41 10.15
CA TYR A 552 44.88 -2.43 9.06
C TYR A 552 46.08 -2.59 8.12
N ASP A 553 47.28 -2.71 8.67
CA ASP A 553 48.52 -2.89 7.90
C ASP A 553 48.45 -4.20 7.10
N LYS A 554 47.98 -5.29 7.72
CA LYS A 554 47.71 -6.58 7.05
C LYS A 554 46.66 -6.44 5.95
N PHE A 555 45.61 -5.65 6.14
CA PHE A 555 44.59 -5.41 5.11
C PHE A 555 45.11 -4.61 3.91
N LYS A 556 46.12 -3.77 4.12
CA LYS A 556 46.72 -2.94 3.08
C LYS A 556 47.80 -3.63 2.24
N LEU A 557 48.29 -4.80 2.66
CA LEU A 557 49.25 -5.57 1.86
C LEU A 557 48.72 -5.78 0.44
N THR A 558 49.61 -5.67 -0.54
CA THR A 558 49.34 -6.08 -1.92
C THR A 558 49.03 -7.58 -1.98
N LYS A 559 48.51 -8.06 -3.12
CA LYS A 559 48.21 -9.48 -3.32
C LYS A 559 49.44 -10.37 -3.03
N ASP A 560 50.60 -9.98 -3.54
CA ASP A 560 51.84 -10.77 -3.43
C ASP A 560 52.42 -10.71 -2.01
N GLU A 561 52.40 -9.54 -1.37
CA GLU A 561 52.82 -9.39 0.03
C GLU A 561 51.91 -10.17 0.99
N PHE A 562 50.59 -10.16 0.75
CA PHE A 562 49.63 -10.93 1.54
C PHE A 562 49.82 -12.44 1.35
N ALA A 563 50.03 -12.90 0.11
CA ALA A 563 50.33 -14.30 -0.17
C ALA A 563 51.63 -14.75 0.53
N LEU A 564 52.68 -13.94 0.49
CA LEU A 564 53.94 -14.22 1.20
C LEU A 564 53.76 -14.22 2.73
N ALA A 565 52.98 -13.27 3.26
CA ALA A 565 52.67 -13.23 4.69
C ALA A 565 51.88 -14.48 5.13
N LYS A 566 50.91 -14.92 4.33
CA LYS A 566 50.13 -16.14 4.57
C LYS A 566 50.99 -17.39 4.51
N GLU A 567 51.88 -17.51 3.53
CA GLU A 567 52.83 -18.64 3.44
C GLU A 567 53.75 -18.72 4.66
N ARG A 568 54.22 -17.56 5.16
CA ARG A 568 55.02 -17.48 6.40
C ARG A 568 54.20 -17.90 7.62
N GLU A 569 52.99 -17.38 7.78
CA GLU A 569 52.08 -17.74 8.88
C GLU A 569 51.74 -19.24 8.87
N ASP A 570 51.52 -19.82 7.70
CA ASP A 570 51.19 -21.24 7.55
C ASP A 570 52.40 -22.13 7.89
N LYS A 571 53.60 -21.77 7.44
CA LYS A 571 54.86 -22.43 7.85
C LYS A 571 55.09 -22.37 9.36
N GLU A 572 54.89 -21.20 9.98
CA GLU A 572 55.01 -21.03 11.42
C GLU A 572 53.97 -21.85 12.21
N LYS A 573 52.74 -22.01 11.68
CA LYS A 573 51.71 -22.85 12.29
C LYS A 573 52.01 -24.35 12.15
N GLU A 574 52.54 -24.78 11.01
CA GLU A 574 53.00 -26.16 10.79
C GLU A 574 54.16 -26.51 11.74
N GLU A 575 55.13 -25.62 11.91
CA GLU A 575 56.23 -25.78 12.87
C GLU A 575 55.75 -25.78 14.33
N ALA A 576 54.69 -25.02 14.65
CA ALA A 576 54.10 -24.94 15.98
C ALA A 576 53.09 -26.06 16.32
N LYS A 577 52.84 -27.04 15.43
CA LYS A 577 51.77 -28.06 15.56
C LYS A 577 50.40 -27.47 15.95
N LYS A 578 50.07 -26.27 15.45
CA LYS A 578 48.75 -25.64 15.66
C LYS A 578 47.82 -25.93 14.49
N ASP A 579 46.52 -26.02 14.78
CA ASP A 579 45.46 -26.29 13.81
C ASP A 579 45.55 -25.37 12.58
N THR A 580 45.54 -25.95 11.37
CA THR A 580 45.75 -25.28 10.07
C THR A 580 44.50 -24.56 9.54
N SER A 581 43.45 -24.42 10.35
CA SER A 581 42.26 -23.66 9.94
C SER A 581 42.55 -22.15 9.89
N ASN A 582 42.28 -21.51 8.74
CA ASN A 582 42.45 -20.07 8.44
C ASN A 582 41.51 -19.14 9.25
N LYS A 583 41.34 -19.40 10.55
CA LYS A 583 40.48 -18.62 11.44
C LYS A 583 41.24 -17.41 11.97
N ILE A 584 40.73 -16.20 11.75
CA ILE A 584 41.15 -15.04 12.53
C ILE A 584 40.65 -15.26 13.96
N ALA A 585 41.58 -15.40 14.90
CA ALA A 585 41.25 -15.52 16.30
C ALA A 585 40.60 -14.20 16.79
N PRO A 586 39.55 -14.27 17.65
CA PRO A 586 39.02 -13.08 18.30
C PRO A 586 40.14 -12.37 19.09
N PRO A 587 39.98 -11.06 19.37
CA PRO A 587 40.94 -10.27 20.14
C PRO A 587 41.35 -10.99 21.42
N LYS A 588 42.65 -10.89 21.76
CA LYS A 588 43.18 -11.47 23.00
C LYS A 588 42.46 -10.86 24.21
N LYS A 589 42.34 -11.63 25.29
CA LYS A 589 41.74 -11.19 26.55
C LYS A 589 42.40 -9.88 27.03
N GLY A 590 41.61 -8.81 27.12
CA GLY A 590 42.08 -7.47 27.54
C GLY A 590 42.32 -6.48 26.40
N TRP A 591 42.06 -6.85 25.14
CA TRP A 591 42.07 -5.92 24.02
C TRP A 591 40.97 -4.86 24.15
N GLU A 592 41.29 -3.62 23.79
CA GLU A 592 40.37 -2.49 23.69
C GLU A 592 40.54 -1.86 22.29
N PRO A 593 39.44 -1.42 21.63
CA PRO A 593 39.50 -0.74 20.34
C PRO A 593 40.34 0.54 20.39
N ASN A 594 41.30 0.69 19.47
CA ASN A 594 42.01 1.96 19.30
C ASN A 594 41.15 2.93 18.50
N LEU A 595 40.59 3.94 19.18
CA LEU A 595 39.75 4.99 18.57
C LEU A 595 40.55 6.22 18.11
N GLU A 596 41.85 6.30 18.41
CA GLU A 596 42.69 7.42 17.97
C GLU A 596 43.08 7.26 16.50
N GLY A 597 42.84 8.30 15.71
CA GLY A 597 43.23 8.33 14.29
C GLY A 597 42.40 7.39 13.38
N LEU A 598 41.14 7.10 13.73
CA LEU A 598 40.26 6.23 12.93
C LEU A 598 40.09 6.71 11.48
N ASP A 599 40.09 8.01 11.22
CA ASP A 599 40.01 8.55 9.87
C ASP A 599 41.17 8.10 8.97
N ASN A 600 42.35 7.82 9.55
CA ASN A 600 43.51 7.30 8.82
C ASN A 600 43.44 5.77 8.62
N ARG A 601 42.52 5.09 9.30
CA ARG A 601 42.29 3.63 9.29
C ARG A 601 40.92 3.26 8.72
N LYS A 602 40.37 4.13 7.87
CA LYS A 602 39.09 3.96 7.17
C LYS A 602 39.32 3.83 5.66
N LEU A 603 38.60 2.93 5.00
CA LEU A 603 38.72 2.72 3.55
C LEU A 603 37.44 2.19 2.91
N ARG A 604 37.22 2.56 1.65
CA ARG A 604 36.18 2.04 0.77
C ARG A 604 36.56 0.66 0.24
N LEU A 605 35.66 -0.32 0.37
CA LEU A 605 35.90 -1.69 -0.07
C LEU A 605 35.33 -1.97 -1.47
N THR A 606 34.12 -1.48 -1.75
CA THR A 606 33.50 -1.55 -3.08
C THR A 606 34.23 -0.66 -4.09
N ILE A 607 34.26 -1.09 -5.35
CA ILE A 607 34.88 -0.30 -6.44
C ILE A 607 33.88 0.62 -7.14
N ASN A 608 32.59 0.29 -7.05
CA ASN A 608 31.47 1.02 -7.61
C ASN A 608 30.38 1.08 -6.55
N SER A 609 29.69 2.21 -6.50
CA SER A 609 28.50 2.38 -5.67
C SER A 609 27.33 1.63 -6.30
N GLY A 610 26.42 1.13 -5.48
CA GLY A 610 25.24 0.41 -5.95
C GLY A 610 24.12 0.38 -4.92
N ASN A 611 22.95 -0.11 -5.31
CA ASN A 611 21.87 -0.35 -4.37
C ASN A 611 22.09 -1.72 -3.70
N ILE A 612 22.69 -1.71 -2.52
CA ILE A 612 23.13 -2.91 -1.77
C ILE A 612 22.09 -3.24 -0.70
N SER A 613 21.53 -4.47 -0.72
CA SER A 613 20.58 -4.92 0.31
C SER A 613 21.27 -5.55 1.51
N ASP A 614 22.35 -6.29 1.28
CA ASP A 614 23.16 -6.91 2.33
C ASP A 614 24.60 -7.20 1.84
N TYR A 615 25.53 -7.37 2.78
CA TYR A 615 26.95 -7.59 2.48
C TYR A 615 27.68 -8.34 3.60
N MET A 616 28.82 -8.94 3.27
CA MET A 616 29.72 -9.58 4.23
C MET A 616 31.15 -9.68 3.68
N LEU A 617 32.15 -9.68 4.56
CA LEU A 617 33.55 -9.86 4.20
C LEU A 617 34.04 -11.23 4.68
N SER A 618 34.76 -11.95 3.81
CA SER A 618 35.44 -13.19 4.19
C SER A 618 36.44 -12.95 5.31
N ASN A 619 36.66 -13.96 6.14
CA ASN A 619 37.54 -13.82 7.31
C ASN A 619 38.97 -13.39 6.95
N ASP A 620 39.51 -13.80 5.81
CA ASP A 620 40.84 -13.38 5.35
C ASP A 620 40.89 -11.98 4.72
N GLY A 621 39.73 -11.33 4.52
CA GLY A 621 39.61 -10.03 3.90
C GLY A 621 39.72 -10.03 2.38
N GLU A 622 39.78 -11.19 1.73
CA GLU A 622 40.00 -11.28 0.29
C GLU A 622 38.72 -11.16 -0.54
N LYS A 623 37.54 -11.44 0.02
CA LYS A 623 36.27 -11.51 -0.71
C LYS A 623 35.19 -10.74 0.04
N LEU A 624 34.78 -9.59 -0.50
CA LEU A 624 33.57 -8.88 -0.09
C LEU A 624 32.41 -9.38 -0.95
N TYR A 625 31.48 -10.12 -0.36
CA TYR A 625 30.23 -10.50 -1.01
C TYR A 625 29.14 -9.47 -0.70
N PHE A 626 28.33 -9.13 -1.69
CA PHE A 626 27.23 -8.20 -1.51
C PHE A 626 26.11 -8.48 -2.50
N ILE A 627 24.88 -8.26 -2.06
CA ILE A 627 23.68 -8.38 -2.88
C ILE A 627 23.35 -6.98 -3.37
N ALA A 628 23.41 -6.77 -4.68
CA ALA A 628 23.17 -5.47 -5.28
C ALA A 628 22.21 -5.56 -6.46
N ARG A 629 21.37 -4.53 -6.59
CA ARG A 629 20.47 -4.40 -7.74
C ARG A 629 21.24 -3.97 -8.98
N MET A 630 21.18 -4.80 -10.02
CA MET A 630 21.71 -4.50 -11.35
C MET A 630 20.64 -4.87 -12.38
N GLU A 631 20.24 -3.93 -13.23
CA GLU A 631 19.12 -4.09 -14.17
C GLU A 631 17.77 -4.47 -13.48
N LYS A 632 17.32 -5.73 -13.67
CA LYS A 632 15.96 -6.19 -13.37
C LYS A 632 15.76 -6.58 -11.90
N GLY A 633 16.79 -7.00 -11.18
CA GLY A 633 16.68 -7.51 -9.82
C GLY A 633 17.98 -7.44 -9.02
N TYR A 634 17.98 -8.04 -7.83
CA TYR A 634 19.14 -8.15 -6.96
C TYR A 634 19.93 -9.41 -7.26
N ASP A 635 21.23 -9.26 -7.48
CA ASP A 635 22.18 -10.32 -7.79
C ASP A 635 23.29 -10.36 -6.76
N LEU A 636 23.98 -11.51 -6.66
CA LEU A 636 25.08 -11.69 -5.74
C LEU A 636 26.42 -11.41 -6.44
N TRP A 637 27.16 -10.46 -5.90
CA TRP A 637 28.45 -10.01 -6.41
C TRP A 637 29.56 -10.29 -5.41
N MET A 638 30.80 -10.32 -5.90
CA MET A 638 31.99 -10.36 -5.08
C MET A 638 33.03 -9.38 -5.61
N THR A 639 33.58 -8.57 -4.71
CA THR A 639 34.76 -7.73 -4.96
C THR A 639 35.92 -8.21 -4.10
N ASN A 640 37.10 -8.36 -4.69
CA ASN A 640 38.34 -8.53 -3.93
C ASN A 640 38.86 -7.14 -3.50
N PRO A 641 38.90 -6.80 -2.20
CA PRO A 641 39.26 -5.45 -1.78
C PRO A 641 40.71 -5.05 -2.07
N ARG A 642 41.63 -6.02 -2.28
CA ARG A 642 43.05 -5.78 -2.57
C ARG A 642 43.29 -5.60 -4.07
N THR A 643 42.80 -6.53 -4.90
CA THR A 643 43.02 -6.48 -6.35
C THR A 643 42.02 -5.56 -7.06
N LYS A 644 40.93 -5.18 -6.38
CA LYS A 644 39.80 -4.43 -6.94
C LYS A 644 39.05 -5.18 -8.07
N GLU A 645 39.32 -6.48 -8.24
CA GLU A 645 38.57 -7.32 -9.17
C GLU A 645 37.14 -7.53 -8.65
N THR A 646 36.14 -7.38 -9.52
CA THR A 646 34.73 -7.60 -9.18
C THR A 646 34.10 -8.55 -10.20
N LYS A 647 33.34 -9.54 -9.71
CA LYS A 647 32.64 -10.51 -10.55
C LYS A 647 31.23 -10.80 -10.04
N LEU A 648 30.33 -11.08 -10.97
CA LEU A 648 29.02 -11.66 -10.68
C LEU A 648 29.22 -13.10 -10.20
N ILE A 649 28.69 -13.43 -9.01
CA ILE A 649 28.74 -14.79 -8.46
C ILE A 649 27.50 -15.56 -8.90
N ALA A 650 26.31 -15.00 -8.68
CA ALA A 650 25.06 -15.66 -8.99
C ALA A 650 24.01 -14.66 -9.47
N LYS A 651 23.41 -14.97 -10.63
CA LYS A 651 22.24 -14.26 -11.14
C LYS A 651 20.98 -14.84 -10.50
N MET A 652 20.28 -14.00 -9.74
CA MET A 652 19.07 -14.37 -9.00
C MET A 652 17.84 -13.67 -9.54
N ASP A 653 17.99 -12.45 -10.10
CA ASP A 653 16.88 -11.63 -10.65
C ASP A 653 15.70 -11.40 -9.68
N GLY A 654 15.91 -11.58 -8.37
CA GLY A 654 14.86 -11.52 -7.35
C GLY A 654 14.78 -10.18 -6.60
N GLY A 655 13.89 -10.13 -5.60
CA GLY A 655 13.77 -9.01 -4.67
C GLY A 655 14.98 -8.82 -3.73
N PRO A 656 15.03 -7.70 -2.98
CA PRO A 656 16.06 -7.49 -1.96
C PRO A 656 15.96 -8.58 -0.89
N GLY A 657 17.11 -9.06 -0.41
CA GLY A 657 17.16 -10.13 0.57
C GLY A 657 18.40 -10.04 1.47
N GLY A 658 18.35 -10.77 2.59
CA GLY A 658 19.47 -10.98 3.49
C GLY A 658 20.36 -12.15 3.06
N MET A 659 21.57 -12.19 3.61
CA MET A 659 22.56 -13.23 3.35
C MET A 659 23.18 -13.76 4.65
N ASP A 660 23.11 -15.07 4.82
CA ASP A 660 23.87 -15.81 5.83
C ASP A 660 25.07 -16.53 5.20
N VAL A 661 26.06 -16.88 6.01
CA VAL A 661 27.28 -17.57 5.56
C VAL A 661 27.60 -18.76 6.44
N SER A 662 28.06 -19.85 5.82
CA SER A 662 28.63 -20.98 6.56
C SER A 662 29.91 -20.57 7.28
N LYS A 663 30.21 -21.21 8.41
CA LYS A 663 31.39 -20.90 9.24
C LYS A 663 32.74 -20.98 8.48
N ASP A 664 32.80 -21.79 7.44
CA ASP A 664 33.98 -21.96 6.58
C ASP A 664 34.02 -20.97 5.39
N GLY A 665 32.99 -20.13 5.21
CA GLY A 665 32.89 -19.16 4.13
C GLY A 665 32.61 -19.75 2.74
N LYS A 666 32.32 -21.05 2.64
CA LYS A 666 32.14 -21.73 1.34
C LYS A 666 30.72 -21.70 0.80
N SER A 667 29.72 -21.53 1.67
CA SER A 667 28.30 -21.50 1.28
C SER A 667 27.65 -20.23 1.78
N LEU A 668 26.92 -19.58 0.88
CA LEU A 668 26.08 -18.41 1.15
C LEU A 668 24.62 -18.86 1.10
N PHE A 669 23.79 -18.36 2.01
CA PHE A 669 22.36 -18.63 2.03
C PHE A 669 21.62 -17.33 1.82
N VAL A 670 20.78 -17.26 0.79
CA VAL A 670 20.13 -16.02 0.36
C VAL A 670 18.63 -16.24 0.31
N VAL A 671 17.87 -15.25 0.78
CA VAL A 671 16.41 -15.19 0.58
C VAL A 671 16.12 -14.42 -0.70
N SER A 672 15.39 -15.04 -1.62
CA SER A 672 14.97 -14.43 -2.88
C SER A 672 13.54 -14.84 -3.19
N ASP A 673 12.66 -13.85 -3.41
CA ASP A 673 11.23 -14.03 -3.70
C ASP A 673 10.51 -15.01 -2.75
N GLY A 674 10.81 -14.87 -1.44
CA GLY A 674 10.21 -15.69 -0.39
C GLY A 674 10.74 -17.13 -0.33
N LYS A 675 11.83 -17.45 -1.03
CA LYS A 675 12.47 -18.77 -1.05
C LYS A 675 13.93 -18.67 -0.59
N ILE A 676 14.44 -19.78 -0.07
CA ILE A 676 15.82 -19.88 0.42
C ILE A 676 16.66 -20.62 -0.61
N VAL A 677 17.79 -20.04 -1.00
CA VAL A 677 18.78 -20.66 -1.90
C VAL A 677 20.15 -20.73 -1.25
N LYS A 678 20.87 -21.82 -1.50
CA LYS A 678 22.28 -22.00 -1.18
C LYS A 678 23.12 -21.68 -2.41
N VAL A 679 24.10 -20.80 -2.26
CA VAL A 679 25.05 -20.43 -3.32
C VAL A 679 26.44 -20.86 -2.89
N ASP A 680 27.13 -21.61 -3.75
CA ASP A 680 28.55 -21.90 -3.56
C ASP A 680 29.39 -20.64 -3.78
N ALA A 681 30.18 -20.25 -2.78
CA ALA A 681 30.84 -18.96 -2.72
C ALA A 681 31.97 -18.78 -3.75
N GLU A 682 32.45 -19.87 -4.37
CA GLU A 682 33.52 -19.84 -5.38
C GLU A 682 32.99 -19.98 -6.81
N SER A 683 32.17 -21.00 -7.04
CA SER A 683 31.62 -21.35 -8.35
C SER A 683 30.34 -20.59 -8.70
N GLY A 684 29.64 -20.02 -7.72
CA GLY A 684 28.36 -19.36 -7.93
C GLY A 684 27.20 -20.31 -8.18
N ARG A 685 27.40 -21.62 -8.01
CA ARG A 685 26.35 -22.62 -8.23
C ARG A 685 25.21 -22.41 -7.22
N ILE A 686 24.01 -22.19 -7.75
CA ILE A 686 22.77 -22.05 -6.98
C ILE A 686 22.12 -23.44 -6.80
N ALA A 687 21.72 -23.75 -5.57
CA ALA A 687 20.90 -24.90 -5.23
C ALA A 687 19.74 -24.46 -4.31
N PRO A 688 18.51 -24.95 -4.50
CA PRO A 688 17.41 -24.65 -3.59
C PRO A 688 17.64 -25.29 -2.22
N VAL A 689 17.33 -24.58 -1.14
CA VAL A 689 17.12 -25.21 0.16
C VAL A 689 15.64 -25.62 0.20
N VAL A 690 15.40 -26.93 0.13
CA VAL A 690 14.04 -27.46 0.05
C VAL A 690 13.32 -27.24 1.39
N VAL A 691 12.14 -26.64 1.32
CA VAL A 691 11.24 -26.45 2.46
C VAL A 691 9.97 -27.26 2.21
N ASN A 692 9.69 -28.21 3.10
CA ASN A 692 8.52 -29.09 3.05
C ASN A 692 7.78 -29.04 4.40
N GLY A 693 7.31 -27.84 4.76
CA GLY A 693 6.52 -27.64 5.97
C GLY A 693 5.03 -27.58 5.69
N GLU A 694 4.24 -27.66 6.75
CA GLU A 694 2.82 -27.32 6.75
C GLU A 694 2.49 -26.51 8.00
N MET A 695 1.48 -25.64 7.89
CA MET A 695 0.93 -24.88 9.01
C MET A 695 -0.57 -25.09 9.10
N VAL A 696 -1.10 -24.99 10.32
CA VAL A 696 -2.53 -25.02 10.58
C VAL A 696 -3.02 -23.57 10.68
N LEU A 697 -3.65 -23.08 9.62
CA LEU A 697 -4.27 -21.77 9.58
C LEU A 697 -5.60 -21.78 10.34
N ARG A 698 -5.68 -20.92 11.34
CA ARG A 698 -6.90 -20.56 12.08
C ARG A 698 -7.29 -19.12 11.70
N ALA A 699 -8.01 -18.98 10.60
CA ALA A 699 -8.23 -17.68 9.95
C ALA A 699 -9.04 -16.68 10.78
N ASP A 700 -9.96 -17.17 11.63
CA ASP A 700 -10.69 -16.34 12.60
C ASP A 700 -9.75 -15.76 13.67
N LYS A 701 -8.85 -16.60 14.20
CA LYS A 701 -7.85 -16.19 15.20
C LYS A 701 -6.77 -15.28 14.62
N GLU A 702 -6.41 -15.49 13.36
CA GLU A 702 -5.49 -14.61 12.63
C GLU A 702 -6.09 -13.20 12.46
N ARG A 703 -7.37 -13.09 12.07
CA ARG A 703 -8.06 -11.79 11.97
C ARG A 703 -8.21 -11.10 13.33
N GLU A 704 -8.53 -11.86 14.38
CA GLU A 704 -8.57 -11.36 15.76
C GLU A 704 -7.21 -10.77 16.15
N TYR A 705 -6.12 -11.50 15.90
CA TYR A 705 -4.77 -11.00 16.11
C TYR A 705 -4.46 -9.73 15.31
N ILE A 706 -4.74 -9.70 14.00
CA ILE A 706 -4.45 -8.54 13.15
C ILE A 706 -5.21 -7.29 13.65
N PHE A 707 -6.47 -7.45 14.08
CA PHE A 707 -7.26 -6.36 14.65
C PHE A 707 -6.65 -5.83 15.95
N ASP A 708 -6.27 -6.74 16.87
CA ASP A 708 -5.64 -6.38 18.14
C ASP A 708 -4.24 -5.79 17.97
N HIS A 709 -3.50 -6.25 16.96
CA HIS A 709 -2.21 -5.71 16.56
C HIS A 709 -2.36 -4.27 16.06
N ALA A 710 -3.32 -4.01 15.16
CA ALA A 710 -3.61 -2.65 14.69
C ALA A 710 -3.97 -1.70 15.83
N PHE A 711 -4.82 -2.14 16.77
CA PHE A 711 -5.17 -1.38 17.97
C PHE A 711 -3.93 -0.98 18.79
N ARG A 712 -3.03 -1.93 19.06
CA ARG A 712 -1.83 -1.70 19.87
C ARG A 712 -0.80 -0.84 19.14
N GLN A 713 -0.59 -1.08 17.85
CA GLN A 713 0.35 -0.28 17.05
C GLN A 713 -0.08 1.18 16.97
N VAL A 714 -1.37 1.47 16.78
CA VAL A 714 -1.89 2.85 16.84
C VAL A 714 -1.64 3.46 18.21
N ALA A 715 -1.95 2.75 19.30
CA ALA A 715 -1.74 3.25 20.65
C ALA A 715 -0.28 3.61 20.96
N LYS A 716 0.68 2.90 20.34
CA LYS A 716 2.12 3.11 20.53
C LYS A 716 2.75 4.11 19.55
N LYS A 717 2.24 4.19 18.31
CA LYS A 717 2.94 4.85 17.19
C LYS A 717 2.18 6.01 16.55
N PHE A 718 0.90 6.23 16.86
CA PHE A 718 0.16 7.36 16.30
C PHE A 718 0.80 8.70 16.67
N TYR A 719 0.87 9.64 15.73
CA TYR A 719 1.63 10.89 15.90
C TYR A 719 1.18 11.75 17.09
N ASP A 720 -0.10 11.67 17.46
CA ASP A 720 -0.63 12.28 18.69
C ASP A 720 -0.71 11.20 19.78
N PRO A 721 0.15 11.26 20.82
CA PRO A 721 0.11 10.28 21.91
C PRO A 721 -1.20 10.26 22.70
N LYS A 722 -2.05 11.30 22.57
CA LYS A 722 -3.39 11.34 23.17
C LYS A 722 -4.47 10.78 22.23
N ILE A 723 -4.11 10.40 21.00
CA ILE A 723 -5.01 9.87 19.98
C ILE A 723 -6.21 10.81 19.77
N HIS A 724 -5.94 12.11 19.64
CA HIS A 724 -6.96 13.17 19.55
C HIS A 724 -7.97 13.22 20.72
N GLY A 725 -7.68 12.55 21.84
CA GLY A 725 -8.55 12.47 23.00
C GLY A 725 -9.73 11.51 22.85
N ILE A 726 -9.74 10.63 21.83
CA ILE A 726 -10.82 9.65 21.64
C ILE A 726 -10.71 8.47 22.62
N ASP A 727 -11.83 7.80 22.89
CA ASP A 727 -11.85 6.56 23.67
C ASP A 727 -11.43 5.35 22.81
N TRP A 728 -10.12 5.25 22.55
CA TRP A 728 -9.56 4.23 21.67
C TRP A 728 -9.85 2.80 22.14
N ALA A 729 -9.79 2.57 23.47
CA ALA A 729 -10.10 1.26 24.05
C ALA A 729 -11.60 0.93 23.98
N GLY A 730 -12.47 1.92 24.15
CA GLY A 730 -13.91 1.79 23.93
C GLY A 730 -14.22 1.40 22.48
N PHE A 731 -13.62 2.08 21.50
CA PHE A 731 -13.79 1.73 20.09
C PHE A 731 -13.28 0.33 19.76
N HIS A 732 -12.11 -0.07 20.28
CA HIS A 732 -11.62 -1.45 20.12
C HIS A 732 -12.67 -2.48 20.58
N SER A 733 -13.25 -2.29 21.76
CA SER A 733 -14.30 -3.17 22.29
C SER A 733 -15.57 -3.16 21.41
N GLU A 734 -15.97 -1.97 20.93
CA GLU A 734 -17.14 -1.79 20.07
C GLU A 734 -16.99 -2.46 18.70
N TYR A 735 -15.79 -2.53 18.13
CA TYR A 735 -15.55 -3.16 16.84
C TYR A 735 -15.16 -4.65 16.95
N ALA A 736 -14.47 -5.06 18.02
CA ALA A 736 -14.07 -6.46 18.24
C ALA A 736 -15.27 -7.43 18.25
N LYS A 737 -16.44 -6.96 18.73
CA LYS A 737 -17.67 -7.77 18.76
C LYS A 737 -18.13 -8.27 17.38
N PHE A 738 -17.67 -7.65 16.29
CA PHE A 738 -18.00 -8.04 14.93
C PHE A 738 -17.12 -9.18 14.38
N LEU A 739 -15.94 -9.42 14.96
CA LEU A 739 -14.97 -10.42 14.45
C LEU A 739 -15.56 -11.83 14.29
N PRO A 740 -16.36 -12.38 15.24
CA PRO A 740 -16.98 -13.71 15.08
C PRO A 740 -17.97 -13.81 13.91
N HIS A 741 -18.42 -12.66 13.41
CA HIS A 741 -19.39 -12.54 12.32
C HIS A 741 -18.73 -12.33 10.95
N ILE A 742 -17.39 -12.25 10.89
CA ILE A 742 -16.61 -12.04 9.68
C ILE A 742 -15.75 -13.28 9.37
N ASN A 743 -15.84 -13.79 8.15
CA ASN A 743 -15.11 -14.99 7.72
C ASN A 743 -14.22 -14.78 6.47
N ASN A 744 -14.13 -13.56 5.96
CA ASN A 744 -13.42 -13.22 4.73
C ASN A 744 -12.70 -11.86 4.88
N ASN A 745 -11.75 -11.61 3.98
CA ASN A 745 -10.89 -10.43 4.05
C ASN A 745 -11.51 -9.17 3.41
N TYR A 746 -12.58 -9.29 2.61
CA TYR A 746 -13.36 -8.13 2.12
C TYR A 746 -14.10 -7.45 3.28
N ASP A 747 -14.85 -8.21 4.07
CA ASP A 747 -15.55 -7.68 5.25
C ASP A 747 -14.57 -7.24 6.35
N PHE A 748 -13.46 -7.98 6.52
CA PHE A 748 -12.47 -7.66 7.54
C PHE A 748 -11.72 -6.34 7.26
N GLN A 749 -11.36 -6.07 6.00
CA GLN A 749 -10.73 -4.79 5.69
C GLN A 749 -11.69 -3.61 5.90
N GLU A 750 -13.00 -3.78 5.66
CA GLU A 750 -13.98 -2.72 5.98
C GLU A 750 -14.07 -2.48 7.48
N LEU A 751 -14.05 -3.55 8.29
CA LEU A 751 -14.00 -3.43 9.75
C LEU A 751 -12.76 -2.65 10.19
N LEU A 752 -11.58 -3.00 9.67
CA LEU A 752 -10.33 -2.32 9.96
C LEU A 752 -10.37 -0.85 9.53
N SER A 753 -10.87 -0.55 8.33
CA SER A 753 -10.96 0.82 7.83
C SER A 753 -11.92 1.67 8.66
N GLU A 754 -13.07 1.14 9.07
CA GLU A 754 -14.03 1.86 9.91
C GLU A 754 -13.50 2.09 11.33
N PHE A 755 -12.79 1.11 11.90
CA PHE A 755 -12.14 1.23 13.21
C PHE A 755 -11.03 2.27 13.21
N LEU A 756 -10.11 2.20 12.23
CA LEU A 756 -9.03 3.19 12.07
C LEU A 756 -9.57 4.56 11.67
N GLY A 757 -10.75 4.61 11.04
CA GLY A 757 -11.44 5.83 10.66
C GLY A 757 -11.86 6.71 11.85
N GLU A 758 -12.04 6.13 13.05
CA GLU A 758 -12.31 6.88 14.28
C GLU A 758 -11.18 7.84 14.68
N LEU A 759 -9.96 7.61 14.17
CA LEU A 759 -8.80 8.46 14.44
C LEU A 759 -8.93 9.86 13.81
N ASN A 760 -9.80 10.00 12.80
CA ASN A 760 -9.92 11.20 11.96
C ASN A 760 -8.55 11.76 11.54
N ALA A 761 -7.74 10.91 10.92
CA ALA A 761 -6.44 11.27 10.39
C ALA A 761 -6.30 10.74 8.96
N SER A 762 -5.46 11.39 8.17
CA SER A 762 -5.07 10.91 6.84
C SER A 762 -4.26 9.63 6.96
N HIS A 763 -4.12 8.89 5.87
CA HIS A 763 -3.34 7.65 5.79
C HIS A 763 -3.74 6.54 6.78
N THR A 764 -4.98 6.56 7.24
CA THR A 764 -5.60 5.46 8.00
C THR A 764 -6.44 4.60 7.07
N GLY A 765 -6.59 3.32 7.41
CA GLY A 765 -7.44 2.39 6.65
C GLY A 765 -6.84 1.00 6.57
N GLY A 766 -7.69 0.01 6.31
CA GLY A 766 -7.33 -1.34 5.92
C GLY A 766 -7.43 -1.51 4.40
N ARG A 767 -6.59 -2.39 3.83
CA ARG A 767 -6.63 -2.75 2.41
C ARG A 767 -6.54 -4.25 2.26
N TYR A 768 -7.31 -4.78 1.32
CA TYR A 768 -7.26 -6.18 0.92
C TYR A 768 -6.88 -6.30 -0.57
N SER A 769 -5.92 -7.17 -0.86
CA SER A 769 -5.54 -7.53 -2.23
C SER A 769 -5.61 -9.05 -2.41
N PRO A 770 -6.68 -9.58 -3.03
CA PRO A 770 -6.78 -11.01 -3.36
C PRO A 770 -5.58 -11.47 -4.21
N ALA A 771 -5.07 -10.59 -5.07
CA ALA A 771 -3.93 -10.83 -5.94
C ALA A 771 -2.63 -11.14 -5.19
N ALA A 772 -2.46 -10.61 -3.98
CA ALA A 772 -1.26 -10.80 -3.17
C ALA A 772 -1.19 -12.19 -2.50
N ALA A 773 -2.24 -13.02 -2.61
CA ALA A 773 -2.27 -14.36 -2.04
C ALA A 773 -1.31 -15.36 -2.72
N GLY A 774 -0.63 -14.97 -3.81
CA GLY A 774 0.39 -15.79 -4.48
C GLY A 774 -0.15 -17.02 -5.24
N GLY A 775 -1.47 -17.22 -5.29
CA GLY A 775 -2.11 -18.27 -6.07
C GLY A 775 -2.17 -17.93 -7.58
N PRO A 776 -2.41 -18.93 -8.45
CA PRO A 776 -2.66 -18.68 -9.86
C PRO A 776 -3.83 -17.69 -10.01
N GLN A 777 -3.58 -16.56 -10.67
CA GLN A 777 -4.62 -15.62 -11.09
C GLN A 777 -5.49 -16.30 -12.16
N THR A 778 -6.49 -17.07 -11.73
CA THR A 778 -7.43 -17.76 -12.63
C THR A 778 -8.54 -16.83 -13.12
N GLY A 779 -8.57 -15.57 -12.66
CA GLY A 779 -9.54 -14.56 -13.08
C GLY A 779 -9.48 -14.20 -14.57
N ASP A 780 -10.53 -13.55 -15.05
CA ASP A 780 -10.53 -12.87 -16.32
C ASP A 780 -9.66 -11.60 -16.21
N ALA A 781 -8.82 -11.38 -17.22
CA ALA A 781 -8.01 -10.18 -17.35
C ALA A 781 -8.17 -9.64 -18.76
N THR A 782 -9.02 -8.62 -18.95
CA THR A 782 -9.32 -8.04 -20.25
C THR A 782 -8.13 -7.24 -20.74
N ALA A 783 -7.56 -7.64 -21.87
CA ALA A 783 -6.47 -6.90 -22.49
C ALA A 783 -6.96 -5.61 -23.15
N SER A 784 -6.09 -4.61 -23.26
CA SER A 784 -6.35 -3.37 -23.98
C SER A 784 -5.66 -3.38 -25.36
N LEU A 785 -6.36 -2.85 -26.36
CA LEU A 785 -5.82 -2.62 -27.69
C LEU A 785 -5.09 -1.26 -27.83
N GLY A 786 -5.06 -0.44 -26.77
CA GLY A 786 -4.56 0.94 -26.81
C GLY A 786 -5.41 1.86 -27.69
N LEU A 787 -6.73 1.68 -27.66
CA LEU A 787 -7.70 2.42 -28.47
C LEU A 787 -8.81 2.96 -27.55
N LEU A 788 -9.36 4.12 -27.90
CA LEU A 788 -10.62 4.63 -27.32
C LEU A 788 -11.75 4.41 -28.32
N TYR A 789 -12.92 4.06 -27.81
CA TYR A 789 -14.05 3.60 -28.62
C TYR A 789 -15.25 4.53 -28.54
N ASP A 790 -16.15 4.39 -29.51
CA ASP A 790 -17.52 4.88 -29.40
C ASP A 790 -18.32 3.87 -28.57
N GLU A 791 -18.40 4.15 -27.27
CA GLU A 791 -19.09 3.32 -26.28
C GLU A 791 -20.62 3.27 -26.50
N THR A 792 -21.15 4.08 -27.41
CA THR A 792 -22.58 4.16 -27.77
C THR A 792 -22.90 3.59 -29.15
N TYR A 793 -21.90 3.09 -29.88
CA TYR A 793 -22.09 2.51 -31.20
C TYR A 793 -23.03 1.29 -31.17
N ASP A 794 -24.07 1.32 -31.99
CA ASP A 794 -25.19 0.37 -32.01
C ASP A 794 -25.14 -0.65 -33.16
N GLY A 795 -24.16 -0.54 -34.07
CA GLY A 795 -23.94 -1.51 -35.15
C GLY A 795 -23.06 -2.71 -34.75
N ASN A 796 -22.88 -3.65 -35.69
CA ASN A 796 -21.89 -4.72 -35.57
C ASN A 796 -20.49 -4.14 -35.44
N GLY A 797 -19.71 -4.65 -34.50
CA GLY A 797 -18.35 -4.19 -34.25
C GLY A 797 -18.20 -3.09 -33.21
N VAL A 798 -16.96 -2.63 -33.08
CA VAL A 798 -16.55 -1.54 -32.18
C VAL A 798 -15.88 -0.46 -32.98
N LYS A 799 -16.42 0.76 -32.94
CA LYS A 799 -15.92 1.91 -33.68
C LYS A 799 -14.81 2.61 -32.90
N VAL A 800 -13.66 2.81 -33.54
CA VAL A 800 -12.49 3.48 -32.98
C VAL A 800 -12.68 5.00 -33.03
N MET A 801 -12.50 5.66 -31.89
CA MET A 801 -12.53 7.13 -31.76
C MET A 801 -11.14 7.73 -31.69
N GLU A 802 -10.20 7.00 -31.12
CA GLU A 802 -8.80 7.43 -31.03
C GLU A 802 -7.84 6.25 -30.96
N VAL A 803 -6.67 6.41 -31.56
CA VAL A 803 -5.52 5.52 -31.37
C VAL A 803 -4.60 6.19 -30.35
N ILE A 804 -4.37 5.55 -29.20
CA ILE A 804 -3.57 6.13 -28.14
C ILE A 804 -2.09 6.10 -28.56
N GLU A 805 -1.40 7.24 -28.40
CA GLU A 805 0.01 7.38 -28.74
C GLU A 805 0.88 6.37 -27.95
N ASN A 806 1.92 5.84 -28.59
CA ASN A 806 2.79 4.76 -28.08
C ASN A 806 2.07 3.43 -27.77
N GLY A 807 0.82 3.28 -28.18
CA GLY A 807 0.07 2.03 -28.06
C GLY A 807 0.38 1.01 -29.16
N PRO A 808 -0.30 -0.15 -29.14
CA PRO A 808 -0.06 -1.24 -30.11
C PRO A 808 -0.24 -0.84 -31.59
N PHE A 809 -1.06 0.18 -31.87
CA PHE A 809 -1.39 0.66 -33.22
C PHE A 809 -0.70 1.98 -33.60
N THR A 810 0.50 2.25 -33.10
CA THR A 810 1.32 3.40 -33.55
C THR A 810 2.49 2.99 -34.45
N ASN A 811 2.42 1.81 -35.06
CA ASN A 811 3.46 1.30 -35.97
C ASN A 811 3.18 1.69 -37.43
N ALA A 812 4.24 1.77 -38.26
CA ALA A 812 4.13 2.24 -39.65
C ALA A 812 3.26 1.36 -40.57
N LYS A 813 2.85 0.16 -40.15
CA LYS A 813 2.05 -0.77 -40.96
C LYS A 813 0.55 -0.66 -40.70
N THR A 814 0.16 -0.13 -39.54
CA THR A 814 -1.26 -0.05 -39.19
C THR A 814 -1.99 0.99 -40.04
N LYS A 815 -3.22 0.66 -40.40
CA LYS A 815 -4.16 1.54 -41.10
C LYS A 815 -5.31 1.97 -40.17
N ILE A 816 -5.30 1.53 -38.91
CA ILE A 816 -6.31 1.91 -37.94
C ILE A 816 -6.21 3.42 -37.67
N LYS A 817 -7.36 4.09 -37.78
CA LYS A 817 -7.55 5.50 -37.50
C LYS A 817 -8.95 5.70 -36.92
N LYS A 818 -9.23 6.90 -36.42
CA LYS A 818 -10.59 7.30 -36.03
C LYS A 818 -11.59 6.96 -37.14
N GLY A 819 -12.72 6.35 -36.78
CA GLY A 819 -13.80 5.96 -37.68
C GLY A 819 -13.77 4.50 -38.14
N VAL A 820 -12.61 3.83 -38.06
CA VAL A 820 -12.48 2.39 -38.37
C VAL A 820 -13.30 1.56 -37.38
N VAL A 821 -13.96 0.52 -37.87
CA VAL A 821 -14.75 -0.43 -37.09
C VAL A 821 -14.01 -1.76 -37.01
N ILE A 822 -13.83 -2.28 -35.80
CA ILE A 822 -13.37 -3.64 -35.55
C ILE A 822 -14.59 -4.56 -35.70
N GLU A 823 -14.65 -5.34 -36.77
CA GLU A 823 -15.76 -6.27 -37.05
C GLU A 823 -15.54 -7.64 -36.39
N LYS A 824 -14.28 -8.10 -36.26
CA LYS A 824 -13.94 -9.42 -35.69
C LYS A 824 -12.70 -9.39 -34.81
N ILE A 825 -12.65 -10.29 -33.82
CA ILE A 825 -11.47 -10.57 -32.99
C ILE A 825 -11.20 -12.07 -33.05
N ASN A 826 -10.00 -12.46 -33.47
CA ASN A 826 -9.58 -13.86 -33.69
C ASN A 826 -10.56 -14.66 -34.57
N GLY A 827 -11.12 -13.99 -35.58
CA GLY A 827 -12.07 -14.59 -36.53
C GLY A 827 -13.51 -14.71 -36.02
N GLU A 828 -13.77 -14.49 -34.72
CA GLU A 828 -15.13 -14.41 -34.17
C GLU A 828 -15.72 -13.01 -34.43
N GLU A 829 -16.96 -12.98 -34.92
CA GLU A 829 -17.67 -11.75 -35.27
C GLU A 829 -18.23 -11.04 -34.05
N ILE A 830 -18.03 -9.71 -33.99
CA ILE A 830 -18.67 -8.86 -32.99
C ILE A 830 -20.06 -8.49 -33.50
N VAL A 831 -21.02 -9.36 -33.20
CA VAL A 831 -22.43 -9.13 -33.57
C VAL A 831 -23.08 -8.06 -32.70
N GLU A 832 -24.15 -7.46 -33.21
CA GLU A 832 -24.99 -6.50 -32.50
C GLU A 832 -25.35 -7.02 -31.10
N ASN A 833 -25.26 -6.14 -30.09
CA ASN A 833 -25.61 -6.43 -28.70
C ASN A 833 -24.74 -7.48 -27.98
N MET A 834 -23.59 -7.90 -28.53
CA MET A 834 -22.63 -8.75 -27.81
C MET A 834 -21.66 -7.91 -26.95
N ASP A 835 -21.34 -8.39 -25.74
CA ASP A 835 -20.21 -7.84 -24.97
C ASP A 835 -18.89 -8.34 -25.57
N TRP A 836 -18.27 -7.48 -26.37
CA TRP A 836 -17.02 -7.77 -27.08
C TRP A 836 -15.81 -7.88 -26.13
N SER A 837 -15.88 -7.33 -24.92
CA SER A 837 -14.74 -7.33 -23.98
C SER A 837 -14.30 -8.74 -23.60
N ARG A 838 -15.24 -9.69 -23.55
CA ARG A 838 -14.97 -11.11 -23.30
C ARG A 838 -13.95 -11.72 -24.27
N MET A 839 -13.89 -11.22 -25.51
CA MET A 839 -12.99 -11.72 -26.56
C MET A 839 -11.53 -11.31 -26.30
N LEU A 840 -11.31 -10.31 -25.45
CA LEU A 840 -9.98 -9.84 -25.04
C LEU A 840 -9.55 -10.40 -23.67
N ASN A 841 -10.38 -11.19 -23.00
CA ASN A 841 -10.01 -11.80 -21.73
C ASN A 841 -8.84 -12.77 -21.94
N ARG A 842 -7.81 -12.59 -21.09
CA ARG A 842 -6.58 -13.38 -21.08
C ARG A 842 -5.77 -13.31 -22.39
N GLN A 843 -5.90 -12.20 -23.13
CA GLN A 843 -5.17 -11.96 -24.39
C GLN A 843 -3.94 -11.05 -24.26
N THR A 844 -3.62 -10.54 -23.07
CA THR A 844 -2.45 -9.69 -22.84
C THR A 844 -1.17 -10.36 -23.32
N GLY A 845 -0.39 -9.68 -24.15
CA GLY A 845 0.87 -10.16 -24.72
C GLY A 845 0.75 -11.26 -25.78
N LYS A 846 -0.45 -11.77 -26.07
CA LYS A 846 -0.71 -12.79 -27.10
C LYS A 846 -1.03 -12.13 -28.44
N ASN A 847 -0.76 -12.82 -29.54
CA ASN A 847 -1.15 -12.34 -30.86
C ASN A 847 -2.68 -12.40 -31.00
N VAL A 848 -3.29 -11.27 -31.39
CA VAL A 848 -4.72 -11.13 -31.65
C VAL A 848 -4.91 -10.61 -33.08
N LEU A 849 -5.77 -11.29 -33.85
CA LEU A 849 -6.15 -10.88 -35.20
C LEU A 849 -7.41 -10.01 -35.14
N LEU A 850 -7.37 -8.81 -35.69
CA LEU A 850 -8.52 -7.93 -35.86
C LEU A 850 -8.92 -7.87 -37.33
N SER A 851 -10.20 -8.10 -37.63
CA SER A 851 -10.77 -7.77 -38.94
C SER A 851 -11.42 -6.39 -38.87
N LEU A 852 -11.03 -5.52 -39.79
CA LEU A 852 -11.27 -4.08 -39.73
C LEU A 852 -12.04 -3.62 -40.97
N TYR A 853 -12.92 -2.64 -40.77
CA TYR A 853 -13.69 -1.99 -41.82
C TYR A 853 -13.55 -0.47 -41.71
N ASP A 854 -13.20 0.20 -42.80
CA ASP A 854 -13.23 1.67 -42.89
C ASP A 854 -14.51 2.10 -43.63
N PRO A 855 -15.50 2.71 -42.93
CA PRO A 855 -16.74 3.16 -43.57
C PRO A 855 -16.54 4.25 -44.63
N GLU A 856 -15.46 5.05 -44.54
CA GLU A 856 -15.18 6.13 -45.50
C GLU A 856 -14.71 5.57 -46.85
N THR A 857 -13.80 4.60 -46.81
CA THR A 857 -13.18 4.02 -48.01
C THR A 857 -13.85 2.71 -48.45
N LYS A 858 -14.73 2.16 -47.62
CA LYS A 858 -15.39 0.85 -47.76
C LYS A 858 -14.42 -0.33 -47.84
N GLN A 859 -13.18 -0.15 -47.39
CA GLN A 859 -12.17 -1.20 -47.41
C GLN A 859 -12.27 -2.10 -46.17
N ARG A 860 -11.96 -3.39 -46.36
CA ARG A 860 -11.76 -4.36 -45.29
C ARG A 860 -10.35 -4.93 -45.34
N TRP A 861 -9.77 -5.16 -44.18
CA TRP A 861 -8.46 -5.81 -44.04
C TRP A 861 -8.30 -6.41 -42.65
N ASP A 862 -7.27 -7.22 -42.46
CA ASP A 862 -6.91 -7.76 -41.16
C ASP A 862 -5.59 -7.18 -40.64
N GLU A 863 -5.48 -6.98 -39.34
CA GLU A 863 -4.23 -6.66 -38.65
C GLU A 863 -4.02 -7.56 -37.43
N THR A 864 -2.78 -8.03 -37.23
CA THR A 864 -2.40 -8.73 -36.00
C THR A 864 -1.68 -7.78 -35.06
N THR A 865 -2.04 -7.81 -33.78
CA THR A 865 -1.40 -7.02 -32.73
C THR A 865 -1.13 -7.85 -31.49
N LYS A 866 -0.36 -7.31 -30.55
CA LYS A 866 -0.25 -7.82 -29.18
C LYS A 866 -0.90 -6.82 -28.23
N PRO A 867 -2.11 -7.13 -27.70
CA PRO A 867 -2.75 -6.29 -26.71
C PRO A 867 -1.90 -6.14 -25.45
N ILE A 868 -2.04 -5.00 -24.79
CA ILE A 868 -1.34 -4.63 -23.54
C ILE A 868 -2.25 -4.85 -22.33
N SER A 869 -1.69 -4.82 -21.13
CA SER A 869 -2.47 -4.83 -19.89
C SER A 869 -3.23 -3.51 -19.70
N GLN A 870 -4.25 -3.55 -18.85
CA GLN A 870 -4.98 -2.34 -18.43
C GLN A 870 -4.08 -1.31 -17.71
N GLY A 871 -3.06 -1.78 -16.96
CA GLY A 871 -2.09 -0.91 -16.30
C GLY A 871 -1.18 -0.18 -17.30
N GLU A 872 -0.76 -0.85 -18.37
CA GLU A 872 -0.02 -0.22 -19.46
C GLU A 872 -0.87 0.81 -20.21
N GLU A 873 -2.14 0.49 -20.52
CA GLU A 873 -3.07 1.46 -21.12
C GLU A 873 -3.26 2.70 -20.23
N GLN A 874 -3.35 2.50 -18.91
CA GLN A 874 -3.46 3.59 -17.95
C GLN A 874 -2.24 4.51 -17.97
N ALA A 875 -1.03 3.96 -18.12
CA ALA A 875 0.18 4.77 -18.29
C ALA A 875 0.15 5.58 -19.59
N LEU A 876 -0.34 5.00 -20.68
CA LEU A 876 -0.50 5.70 -21.96
C LEU A 876 -1.55 6.82 -21.88
N LEU A 877 -2.69 6.57 -21.23
CA LEU A 877 -3.73 7.59 -21.03
C LEU A 877 -3.25 8.76 -20.20
N TYR A 878 -2.46 8.50 -19.15
CA TYR A 878 -1.81 9.56 -18.38
C TYR A 878 -0.91 10.43 -19.26
N GLN A 879 -0.04 9.82 -20.07
CA GLN A 879 0.82 10.58 -20.99
C GLN A 879 0.01 11.37 -22.02
N ARG A 880 -1.06 10.78 -22.57
CA ARG A 880 -2.02 11.48 -23.44
C ARG A 880 -2.60 12.71 -22.75
N TRP A 881 -3.05 12.60 -21.50
CA TRP A 881 -3.63 13.71 -20.74
C TRP A 881 -2.61 14.84 -20.51
N VAL A 882 -1.38 14.50 -20.11
CA VAL A 882 -0.28 15.48 -19.95
C VAL A 882 0.02 16.19 -21.28
N ASN A 883 0.10 15.43 -22.38
CA ASN A 883 0.36 15.99 -23.72
C ASN A 883 -0.75 16.94 -24.18
N ASN A 884 -2.02 16.58 -23.94
CA ASN A 884 -3.17 17.42 -24.26
C ASN A 884 -3.14 18.74 -23.47
N ASN A 885 -2.87 18.68 -22.17
CA ASN A 885 -2.76 19.89 -21.35
C ASN A 885 -1.59 20.77 -21.78
N ARG A 886 -0.42 20.17 -22.07
CA ARG A 886 0.74 20.91 -22.58
C ARG A 886 0.43 21.62 -23.89
N LYS A 887 -0.23 20.93 -24.83
CA LYS A 887 -0.66 21.51 -26.11
C LYS A 887 -1.63 22.68 -25.89
N LYS A 888 -2.60 22.51 -24.98
CA LYS A 888 -3.56 23.56 -24.64
C LYS A 888 -2.88 24.79 -24.05
N VAL A 889 -1.89 24.62 -23.15
CA VAL A 889 -1.10 25.73 -22.59
C VAL A 889 -0.29 26.44 -23.68
N GLU A 890 0.34 25.68 -24.59
CA GLU A 890 1.09 26.24 -25.72
C GLU A 890 0.18 27.12 -26.59
N GLU A 891 -1.00 26.61 -26.97
CA GLU A 891 -1.98 27.31 -27.81
C GLU A 891 -2.52 28.58 -27.13
N LEU A 892 -2.93 28.48 -25.87
CA LEU A 892 -3.52 29.60 -25.12
C LEU A 892 -2.50 30.69 -24.77
N SER A 893 -1.23 30.32 -24.55
CA SER A 893 -0.17 31.26 -24.19
C SER A 893 0.57 31.86 -25.38
N GLY A 894 0.31 31.37 -26.60
CA GLY A 894 1.13 31.68 -27.78
C GLY A 894 2.58 31.21 -27.60
N GLY A 895 2.77 30.08 -26.91
CA GLY A 895 4.06 29.46 -26.64
C GLY A 895 4.94 30.15 -25.59
N LYS A 896 4.39 31.03 -24.76
CA LYS A 896 5.13 31.75 -23.72
C LYS A 896 5.21 31.04 -22.38
N VAL A 897 4.27 30.14 -22.10
CA VAL A 897 4.15 29.48 -20.79
C VAL A 897 4.47 28.00 -20.94
N GLY A 898 5.31 27.47 -20.07
CA GLY A 898 5.57 26.03 -19.95
C GLY A 898 4.52 25.34 -19.09
N TYR A 899 4.35 24.03 -19.27
CA TYR A 899 3.46 23.19 -18.46
C TYR A 899 4.16 21.89 -18.08
N ILE A 900 4.06 21.53 -16.81
CA ILE A 900 4.54 20.27 -16.27
C ILE A 900 3.49 19.75 -15.29
N HIS A 901 3.24 18.45 -15.32
CA HIS A 901 2.46 17.78 -14.29
C HIS A 901 3.36 16.88 -13.44
N ILE A 902 3.14 16.89 -12.12
CA ILE A 902 3.87 16.07 -11.16
C ILE A 902 2.97 14.91 -10.75
N GLN A 903 3.22 13.71 -11.29
CA GLN A 903 2.38 12.53 -11.06
C GLN A 903 2.40 12.02 -9.61
N GLY A 904 3.59 12.00 -9.01
CA GLY A 904 3.81 11.62 -7.62
C GLY A 904 4.98 12.39 -7.06
N MET A 905 5.06 12.51 -5.73
CA MET A 905 6.18 13.20 -5.08
C MET A 905 7.37 12.25 -4.92
N ASN A 906 7.98 11.83 -6.03
CA ASN A 906 9.10 10.88 -6.05
C ASN A 906 10.18 11.26 -7.07
N ASP A 907 11.36 10.64 -6.97
CA ASP A 907 12.53 10.94 -7.83
C ASP A 907 12.23 10.78 -9.33
N ASN A 908 11.46 9.76 -9.72
CA ASN A 908 11.09 9.56 -11.13
C ASN A 908 10.31 10.76 -11.69
N SER A 909 9.33 11.25 -10.92
CA SER A 909 8.55 12.43 -11.31
C SER A 909 9.41 13.69 -11.32
N TYR A 910 10.34 13.83 -10.36
CA TYR A 910 11.24 14.98 -10.31
C TYR A 910 12.22 15.03 -11.48
N ARG A 911 12.72 13.88 -11.96
CA ARG A 911 13.53 13.81 -13.18
C ARG A 911 12.77 14.35 -14.38
N THR A 912 11.49 14.00 -14.53
CA THR A 912 10.63 14.57 -15.56
C THR A 912 10.45 16.08 -15.37
N VAL A 913 10.22 16.56 -14.14
CA VAL A 913 10.14 18.01 -13.86
C VAL A 913 11.42 18.72 -14.31
N TYR A 914 12.58 18.19 -13.93
CA TYR A 914 13.86 18.79 -14.26
C TYR A 914 14.14 18.80 -15.77
N GLU A 915 13.90 17.67 -16.45
CA GLU A 915 14.03 17.52 -17.91
C GLU A 915 13.10 18.49 -18.65
N GLU A 916 11.85 18.57 -18.25
CA GLU A 916 10.87 19.40 -18.96
C GLU A 916 11.03 20.88 -18.64
N ALA A 917 11.31 21.27 -17.39
CA ALA A 917 11.48 22.66 -16.99
C ALA A 917 12.74 23.28 -17.58
N LEU A 918 13.89 22.61 -17.44
CA LEU A 918 15.18 23.13 -17.88
C LEU A 918 15.58 22.69 -19.30
N GLY A 919 14.83 21.78 -19.91
CA GLY A 919 14.98 21.39 -21.31
C GLY A 919 13.87 21.99 -22.18
N LYS A 920 12.70 21.34 -22.20
CA LYS A 920 11.59 21.70 -23.09
C LYS A 920 11.06 23.13 -22.86
N ALA A 921 11.01 23.57 -21.60
CA ALA A 921 10.47 24.86 -21.19
C ALA A 921 11.56 25.93 -20.91
N ALA A 922 12.84 25.66 -21.20
CA ALA A 922 13.95 26.56 -20.86
C ALA A 922 13.82 27.97 -21.45
N GLY A 923 13.17 28.09 -22.62
CA GLY A 923 12.90 29.37 -23.29
C GLY A 923 11.55 30.01 -22.97
N LYS A 924 10.76 29.42 -22.05
CA LYS A 924 9.44 29.93 -21.67
C LYS A 924 9.60 31.05 -20.65
N GLU A 925 8.67 32.00 -20.67
CA GLU A 925 8.69 33.19 -19.81
C GLU A 925 8.01 32.94 -18.44
N ALA A 926 7.29 31.83 -18.29
CA ALA A 926 6.67 31.38 -17.03
C ALA A 926 6.35 29.88 -17.06
N LEU A 927 6.04 29.28 -15.90
CA LEU A 927 5.76 27.85 -15.75
C LEU A 927 4.48 27.58 -14.95
N ILE A 928 3.62 26.70 -15.46
CA ILE A 928 2.53 26.09 -14.69
C ILE A 928 3.01 24.73 -14.17
N VAL A 929 2.98 24.57 -12.85
CA VAL A 929 3.28 23.31 -12.16
C VAL A 929 1.97 22.69 -11.69
N ASP A 930 1.47 21.71 -12.43
CA ASP A 930 0.21 21.03 -12.12
C ASP A 930 0.45 19.84 -11.19
N THR A 931 -0.22 19.86 -10.04
CA THR A 931 -0.13 18.81 -9.01
C THR A 931 -1.49 18.16 -8.73
N ARG A 932 -2.53 18.52 -9.48
CA ARG A 932 -3.86 17.92 -9.32
C ARG A 932 -3.74 16.40 -9.41
N PHE A 933 -4.44 15.67 -8.53
CA PHE A 933 -4.41 14.20 -8.49
C PHE A 933 -3.06 13.56 -8.12
N ASN A 934 -2.12 14.33 -7.55
CA ASN A 934 -0.91 13.76 -6.97
C ASN A 934 -1.21 13.15 -5.59
N GLY A 935 -0.89 11.87 -5.41
CA GLY A 935 -1.14 11.12 -4.17
C GLY A 935 -0.07 11.27 -3.08
N GLY A 936 0.98 12.06 -3.32
CA GLY A 936 2.07 12.33 -2.37
C GLY A 936 3.33 11.49 -2.57
N GLY A 937 4.14 11.40 -1.51
CA GLY A 937 5.52 10.89 -1.52
C GLY A 937 6.43 11.73 -0.62
N TRP A 938 7.62 12.11 -1.08
CA TRP A 938 8.55 12.98 -0.34
C TRP A 938 9.44 13.79 -1.30
N LEU A 939 8.90 14.90 -1.84
CA LEU A 939 9.55 15.73 -2.86
C LEU A 939 9.39 17.24 -2.64
N HIS A 940 8.51 17.68 -1.72
CA HIS A 940 8.21 19.10 -1.53
C HIS A 940 9.46 19.99 -1.39
N ASP A 941 10.48 19.57 -0.62
CA ASP A 941 11.68 20.36 -0.36
C ASP A 941 12.52 20.58 -1.63
N ASP A 942 12.73 19.53 -2.42
CA ASP A 942 13.43 19.60 -3.71
C ASP A 942 12.69 20.55 -4.67
N LEU A 943 11.35 20.46 -4.74
CA LEU A 943 10.54 21.29 -5.62
C LEU A 943 10.53 22.77 -5.23
N VAL A 944 10.33 23.10 -3.94
CA VAL A 944 10.36 24.52 -3.51
C VAL A 944 11.77 25.09 -3.65
N THR A 945 12.81 24.29 -3.44
CA THR A 945 14.20 24.69 -3.68
C THR A 945 14.47 24.94 -5.17
N PHE A 946 13.90 24.12 -6.05
CA PHE A 946 14.01 24.25 -7.50
C PHE A 946 13.26 25.47 -8.05
N LEU A 947 12.04 25.71 -7.58
CA LEU A 947 11.15 26.78 -8.07
C LEU A 947 11.43 28.17 -7.46
N SER A 948 12.19 28.23 -6.36
CA SER A 948 12.60 29.48 -5.70
C SER A 948 13.84 30.15 -6.32
N GLY A 949 14.32 29.66 -7.47
CA GLY A 949 15.50 30.21 -8.14
C GLY A 949 15.33 31.68 -8.50
N LYS A 950 16.39 32.48 -8.29
CA LYS A 950 16.46 33.87 -8.70
C LYS A 950 17.75 34.08 -9.46
N LYS A 951 17.67 34.63 -10.68
CA LYS A 951 18.87 34.93 -11.47
C LYS A 951 19.70 36.00 -10.75
N TYR A 952 21.00 35.75 -10.54
CA TYR A 952 21.91 36.65 -9.84
C TYR A 952 23.20 36.96 -10.61
N LEU A 953 23.50 36.24 -11.70
CA LEU A 953 24.59 36.55 -12.62
C LEU A 953 24.16 36.25 -14.07
N ASP A 954 24.62 37.08 -15.00
CA ASP A 954 24.59 36.80 -16.43
C ASP A 954 25.89 36.14 -16.88
N PHE A 955 25.82 35.22 -17.84
CA PHE A 955 27.02 34.76 -18.54
C PHE A 955 27.30 35.65 -19.75
N SER A 956 28.57 35.95 -19.99
CA SER A 956 29.00 36.76 -21.13
C SER A 956 30.25 36.18 -21.81
N PRO A 957 30.19 34.96 -22.39
CA PRO A 957 31.32 34.41 -23.13
C PRO A 957 31.74 35.37 -24.26
N GLN A 958 32.99 35.85 -24.22
CA GLN A 958 33.56 36.78 -25.21
C GLN A 958 32.78 38.09 -25.36
N GLY A 959 32.10 38.55 -24.30
CA GLY A 959 31.32 39.79 -24.31
C GLY A 959 29.89 39.64 -24.85
N ALA A 960 29.48 38.45 -25.32
CA ALA A 960 28.12 38.17 -25.72
C ALA A 960 27.28 37.71 -24.53
N ILE A 961 26.37 38.56 -24.03
CA ILE A 961 25.47 38.23 -22.92
C ILE A 961 24.55 37.07 -23.35
N ALA A 962 24.71 35.93 -22.69
CA ALA A 962 23.88 34.75 -22.90
C ALA A 962 22.47 34.97 -22.34
N THR A 963 21.50 34.25 -22.88
CA THR A 963 20.13 34.24 -22.34
C THR A 963 20.06 33.57 -20.96
N SER A 964 21.01 32.69 -20.66
CA SER A 964 21.15 32.00 -19.38
C SER A 964 22.14 32.70 -18.43
N GLY A 965 22.12 32.29 -17.17
CA GLY A 965 22.97 32.80 -16.11
C GLY A 965 22.97 31.86 -14.91
N GLU A 966 23.34 32.35 -13.74
CA GLU A 966 23.22 31.58 -12.49
C GLU A 966 21.97 31.98 -11.70
N PRO A 967 21.26 31.01 -11.07
CA PRO A 967 21.59 29.58 -11.00
C PRO A 967 21.18 28.81 -12.28
N ARG A 968 22.01 27.84 -12.71
CA ARG A 968 21.72 26.99 -13.90
C ARG A 968 20.79 25.81 -13.66
N ASN A 969 20.66 25.35 -12.42
CA ASN A 969 19.93 24.12 -12.06
C ASN A 969 18.58 24.39 -11.37
N LYS A 970 18.07 25.60 -11.48
CA LYS A 970 16.81 26.04 -10.86
C LYS A 970 15.95 26.78 -11.87
N TRP A 971 14.64 26.72 -11.69
CA TRP A 971 13.72 27.57 -12.43
C TRP A 971 13.84 29.01 -11.90
N THR A 972 13.93 30.00 -12.80
CA THR A 972 14.19 31.41 -12.42
C THR A 972 13.14 32.40 -12.91
N ALA A 973 12.18 31.95 -13.72
CA ALA A 973 11.05 32.77 -14.17
C ALA A 973 9.84 32.57 -13.25
N PRO A 974 8.77 33.37 -13.37
CA PRO A 974 7.55 33.18 -12.59
C PRO A 974 6.97 31.77 -12.74
N SER A 975 6.35 31.26 -11.67
CA SER A 975 5.60 30.01 -11.70
C SER A 975 4.29 30.13 -10.93
N THR A 976 3.39 29.17 -11.16
CA THR A 976 2.18 28.97 -10.37
C THR A 976 1.93 27.49 -10.18
N VAL A 977 1.29 27.11 -9.06
CA VAL A 977 0.88 25.74 -8.78
C VAL A 977 -0.61 25.58 -9.04
N LEU A 978 -0.96 24.59 -9.87
CA LEU A 978 -2.33 24.14 -10.07
C LEU A 978 -2.62 22.97 -9.12
N MET A 979 -3.68 23.05 -8.33
CA MET A 979 -4.02 22.08 -7.28
C MET A 979 -5.53 21.79 -7.21
N SER A 980 -5.90 20.66 -6.62
CA SER A 980 -7.30 20.25 -6.45
C SER A 980 -7.54 19.52 -5.13
N GLU A 981 -8.81 19.25 -4.84
CA GLU A 981 -9.28 18.47 -3.70
C GLU A 981 -8.65 17.07 -3.64
N SER A 982 -8.13 16.58 -4.76
CA SER A 982 -7.51 15.25 -4.90
C SER A 982 -6.05 15.20 -4.47
N ASN A 983 -5.40 16.34 -4.22
CA ASN A 983 -4.04 16.38 -3.71
C ASN A 983 -3.98 15.74 -2.31
N TYR A 984 -3.02 14.85 -2.08
CA TYR A 984 -2.91 14.09 -0.84
C TYR A 984 -1.47 13.98 -0.33
N SER A 985 -1.28 13.89 0.98
CA SER A 985 0.02 13.68 1.63
C SER A 985 1.03 14.80 1.32
N ASP A 986 2.21 14.48 0.82
CA ASP A 986 3.22 15.46 0.40
C ASP A 986 2.72 16.42 -0.70
N ALA A 987 1.67 16.05 -1.42
CA ALA A 987 1.01 16.93 -2.38
C ALA A 987 0.09 17.99 -1.74
N PHE A 988 -0.14 17.93 -0.42
CA PHE A 988 -0.58 19.06 0.40
C PHE A 988 0.63 19.87 0.91
N ILE A 989 1.70 19.21 1.35
CA ILE A 989 2.89 19.88 1.92
C ILE A 989 3.56 20.79 0.89
N PHE A 990 3.69 20.35 -0.37
CA PHE A 990 4.30 21.14 -1.43
C PHE A 990 3.59 22.48 -1.69
N PRO A 991 2.29 22.54 -2.05
CA PRO A 991 1.62 23.83 -2.26
C PRO A 991 1.56 24.67 -0.98
N TYR A 992 1.45 24.04 0.20
CA TYR A 992 1.52 24.74 1.49
C TYR A 992 2.88 25.44 1.67
N ALA A 993 3.99 24.74 1.45
CA ALA A 993 5.34 25.30 1.55
C ALA A 993 5.61 26.34 0.46
N TYR A 994 5.15 26.10 -0.77
CA TYR A 994 5.28 27.01 -1.90
C TYR A 994 4.61 28.36 -1.63
N HIS A 995 3.37 28.35 -1.11
CA HIS A 995 2.67 29.55 -0.67
C HIS A 995 3.38 30.20 0.50
N GLN A 996 3.77 29.44 1.53
CA GLN A 996 4.38 29.99 2.73
C GLN A 996 5.71 30.70 2.45
N LEU A 997 6.49 30.21 1.48
CA LEU A 997 7.74 30.82 1.02
C LEU A 997 7.54 31.97 0.02
N GLY A 998 6.30 32.25 -0.38
CA GLY A 998 5.97 33.35 -1.30
C GLY A 998 6.56 33.16 -2.70
N ILE A 999 6.63 31.93 -3.19
CA ILE A 999 7.25 31.62 -4.50
C ILE A 999 6.33 32.04 -5.66
N GLY A 1000 5.02 31.85 -5.53
CA GLY A 1000 4.02 32.23 -6.52
C GLY A 1000 2.61 31.95 -6.03
N LYS A 1001 1.63 32.01 -6.94
CA LYS A 1001 0.21 31.79 -6.60
C LYS A 1001 -0.22 30.34 -6.71
N LEU A 1002 -1.22 29.96 -5.91
CA LEU A 1002 -1.97 28.72 -5.99
C LEU A 1002 -3.30 28.94 -6.75
N ILE A 1003 -3.62 28.04 -7.68
CA ILE A 1003 -4.84 28.12 -8.50
C ILE A 1003 -5.54 26.77 -8.48
N GLY A 1004 -6.87 26.75 -8.45
CA GLY A 1004 -7.67 25.53 -8.56
C GLY A 1004 -8.68 25.40 -7.43
N MET A 1005 -8.69 24.27 -6.74
CA MET A 1005 -9.60 23.99 -5.62
C MET A 1005 -8.83 23.69 -4.32
N PRO A 1006 -9.48 23.79 -3.14
CA PRO A 1006 -8.80 23.62 -1.86
C PRO A 1006 -8.21 22.22 -1.67
N VAL A 1007 -7.11 22.12 -0.93
CA VAL A 1007 -6.42 20.85 -0.64
C VAL A 1007 -6.60 20.48 0.83
N ALA A 1008 -6.98 19.24 1.10
CA ALA A 1008 -7.12 18.71 2.46
C ALA A 1008 -5.75 18.56 3.15
N GLY A 1009 -5.68 18.99 4.41
CA GLY A 1009 -4.49 18.88 5.27
C GLY A 1009 -4.21 17.44 5.64
N THR A 1010 -3.30 16.83 4.89
CA THR A 1010 -2.95 15.40 4.98
C THR A 1010 -1.44 15.23 5.22
N GLY A 1011 -0.78 16.21 5.85
CA GLY A 1011 0.67 16.31 5.96
C GLY A 1011 1.32 15.41 7.02
N THR A 1012 1.00 14.12 7.02
CA THR A 1012 1.60 13.09 7.88
C THR A 1012 2.40 12.06 7.10
N ALA A 1013 3.51 11.55 7.66
CA ALA A 1013 4.18 10.35 7.16
C ALA A 1013 3.58 9.10 7.80
N VAL A 1014 3.36 8.06 6.98
CA VAL A 1014 2.63 6.85 7.33
C VAL A 1014 3.46 5.59 7.17
N TRP A 1015 3.35 4.69 8.14
CA TRP A 1015 3.76 3.31 7.95
C TRP A 1015 2.57 2.46 7.50
N TRP A 1016 2.63 1.93 6.28
CA TRP A 1016 1.70 0.92 5.76
C TRP A 1016 2.26 -0.46 6.06
N GLU A 1017 1.72 -1.15 7.05
CA GLU A 1017 2.23 -2.45 7.50
C GLU A 1017 1.49 -3.61 6.81
N THR A 1018 2.23 -4.41 6.03
CA THR A 1018 1.75 -5.70 5.52
C THR A 1018 1.70 -6.71 6.66
N GLN A 1019 0.55 -7.35 6.82
CA GLN A 1019 0.26 -8.26 7.92
C GLN A 1019 0.74 -9.69 7.66
N ILE A 1020 0.63 -10.56 8.67
CA ILE A 1020 0.98 -11.98 8.56
C ILE A 1020 0.20 -12.68 7.44
N ASP A 1021 -1.07 -12.30 7.24
CA ASP A 1021 -1.74 -12.48 5.95
C ASP A 1021 -1.26 -11.37 4.99
N PRO A 1022 -0.43 -11.70 3.97
CA PRO A 1022 0.15 -10.69 3.09
C PRO A 1022 -0.89 -10.02 2.18
N THR A 1023 -2.14 -10.49 2.18
CA THR A 1023 -3.25 -9.85 1.48
C THR A 1023 -3.83 -8.66 2.22
N ILE A 1024 -3.52 -8.49 3.51
CA ILE A 1024 -4.00 -7.39 4.35
C ILE A 1024 -2.88 -6.40 4.66
N VAL A 1025 -3.19 -5.11 4.53
CA VAL A 1025 -2.32 -3.99 4.90
C VAL A 1025 -3.14 -2.99 5.71
N PHE A 1026 -2.56 -2.35 6.72
CA PHE A 1026 -3.17 -1.17 7.35
C PHE A 1026 -2.17 -0.02 7.55
N GLY A 1027 -2.68 1.20 7.70
CA GLY A 1027 -1.87 2.43 7.79
C GLY A 1027 -1.86 3.06 9.18
N ILE A 1028 -0.68 3.49 9.64
CA ILE A 1028 -0.48 4.24 10.89
C ILE A 1028 0.23 5.57 10.59
N PRO A 1029 -0.43 6.72 10.78
CA PRO A 1029 0.20 8.04 10.67
C PRO A 1029 1.11 8.30 11.88
N MET A 1030 2.43 8.25 11.67
CA MET A 1030 3.40 8.28 12.77
C MET A 1030 4.04 9.64 12.98
N ILE A 1031 4.14 10.45 11.91
CA ILE A 1031 4.86 11.72 11.96
C ILE A 1031 3.97 12.78 11.36
N ALA A 1032 3.58 13.76 12.17
CA ALA A 1032 2.91 14.96 11.67
C ALA A 1032 3.94 16.05 11.35
N THR A 1033 3.76 16.74 10.23
CA THR A 1033 4.44 18.01 9.98
C THR A 1033 3.79 19.13 10.79
N ILE A 1034 4.58 19.99 11.41
CA ILE A 1034 4.09 21.14 12.19
C ILE A 1034 4.17 22.39 11.31
N GLY A 1035 3.02 23.01 11.07
CA GLY A 1035 2.89 24.22 10.24
C GLY A 1035 3.27 25.51 10.99
N LYS A 1036 3.12 26.65 10.31
CA LYS A 1036 3.36 27.99 10.88
C LYS A 1036 2.34 28.33 11.97
N GLU A 1037 1.21 27.64 11.95
CA GLU A 1037 0.12 27.70 12.92
C GLU A 1037 0.53 27.11 14.28
N GLY A 1038 1.70 26.45 14.38
CA GLY A 1038 2.18 25.85 15.63
C GLY A 1038 1.45 24.55 16.00
N ARG A 1039 0.77 23.91 15.04
CA ARG A 1039 0.06 22.64 15.20
C ARG A 1039 0.34 21.69 14.03
N PRO A 1040 0.02 20.38 14.15
CA PRO A 1040 0.01 19.46 13.02
C PRO A 1040 -0.74 20.04 11.82
N THR A 1041 -0.19 19.86 10.62
CA THR A 1041 -0.87 20.26 9.38
C THR A 1041 -1.99 19.30 8.97
N GLU A 1042 -2.07 18.14 9.63
CA GLU A 1042 -3.22 17.24 9.58
C GLU A 1042 -4.51 17.98 9.98
N ASN A 1043 -5.62 17.68 9.27
CA ASN A 1043 -6.90 18.36 9.43
C ASN A 1043 -6.84 19.90 9.27
N LEU A 1044 -5.90 20.41 8.48
CA LEU A 1044 -6.00 21.76 7.90
C LEU A 1044 -6.76 21.71 6.57
N GLN A 1045 -6.94 22.88 5.96
CA GLN A 1045 -7.29 23.02 4.56
C GLN A 1045 -6.46 24.15 3.96
N LEU A 1046 -5.86 23.92 2.80
CA LEU A 1046 -5.14 24.95 2.06
C LEU A 1046 -6.05 25.50 0.95
N GLU A 1047 -6.42 26.77 1.08
CA GLU A 1047 -7.19 27.48 0.06
C GLU A 1047 -6.28 27.96 -1.10
N PRO A 1048 -6.75 27.91 -2.36
CA PRO A 1048 -6.07 28.56 -3.47
C PRO A 1048 -6.21 30.09 -3.38
N ASP A 1049 -5.20 30.82 -3.84
CA ASP A 1049 -5.32 32.28 -4.07
C ASP A 1049 -6.41 32.58 -5.10
N ILE A 1050 -6.60 31.65 -6.05
CA ILE A 1050 -7.56 31.75 -7.13
C ILE A 1050 -8.38 30.46 -7.20
N LYS A 1051 -9.58 30.49 -6.61
CA LYS A 1051 -10.53 29.37 -6.66
C LYS A 1051 -11.22 29.27 -8.02
N VAL A 1052 -11.10 28.13 -8.69
CA VAL A 1052 -11.78 27.78 -9.94
C VAL A 1052 -12.13 26.30 -9.93
N GLN A 1053 -13.39 25.98 -10.14
CA GLN A 1053 -13.87 24.60 -10.24
C GLN A 1053 -13.85 24.13 -11.70
N ASN A 1054 -13.55 22.85 -11.91
CA ASN A 1054 -13.76 22.16 -13.18
C ASN A 1054 -15.16 21.53 -13.18
N ASP A 1055 -16.14 22.20 -13.80
CA ASP A 1055 -17.51 21.69 -13.90
C ASP A 1055 -17.62 20.48 -14.85
N TYR A 1056 -18.62 19.63 -14.61
CA TYR A 1056 -18.80 18.38 -15.37
C TYR A 1056 -18.92 18.60 -16.87
N LYS A 1057 -19.69 19.59 -17.34
CA LYS A 1057 -19.89 19.83 -18.79
C LYS A 1057 -18.61 20.23 -19.47
N SER A 1058 -17.88 21.17 -18.87
CA SER A 1058 -16.61 21.65 -19.41
C SER A 1058 -15.64 20.48 -19.54
N VAL A 1059 -15.43 19.70 -18.46
CA VAL A 1059 -14.47 18.60 -18.47
C VAL A 1059 -14.83 17.52 -19.48
N LEU A 1060 -16.11 17.09 -19.53
CA LEU A 1060 -16.54 16.03 -20.45
C LEU A 1060 -16.49 16.45 -21.93
N SER A 1061 -16.56 17.76 -22.21
CA SER A 1061 -16.40 18.33 -23.55
C SER A 1061 -14.97 18.72 -23.90
N GLY A 1062 -13.99 18.42 -23.04
CA GLY A 1062 -12.57 18.64 -23.30
C GLY A 1062 -12.04 20.03 -22.90
N LYS A 1063 -12.78 20.77 -22.09
CA LYS A 1063 -12.35 22.06 -21.51
C LYS A 1063 -11.88 21.88 -20.07
N ASP A 1064 -10.80 22.58 -19.72
CA ASP A 1064 -10.23 22.62 -18.35
C ASP A 1064 -10.19 24.08 -17.85
N PRO A 1065 -11.27 24.57 -17.22
CA PRO A 1065 -11.34 25.93 -16.68
C PRO A 1065 -10.19 26.31 -15.73
N GLN A 1066 -9.73 25.36 -14.90
CA GLN A 1066 -8.60 25.57 -13.99
C GLN A 1066 -7.31 25.86 -14.77
N LEU A 1067 -7.00 25.03 -15.77
CA LEU A 1067 -5.82 25.21 -16.62
C LEU A 1067 -5.90 26.52 -17.43
N GLU A 1068 -7.06 26.84 -18.00
CA GLU A 1068 -7.29 28.10 -18.74
C GLU A 1068 -7.06 29.33 -17.85
N ARG A 1069 -7.50 29.27 -16.58
CA ARG A 1069 -7.21 30.34 -15.62
C ARG A 1069 -5.72 30.44 -15.29
N ALA A 1070 -5.02 29.32 -15.10
CA ALA A 1070 -3.59 29.32 -14.82
C ALA A 1070 -2.77 29.95 -15.96
N VAL A 1071 -3.12 29.67 -17.22
CA VAL A 1071 -2.48 30.31 -18.38
C VAL A 1071 -2.71 31.82 -18.37
N LYS A 1072 -3.95 32.25 -18.11
CA LYS A 1072 -4.27 33.68 -18.03
C LYS A 1072 -3.44 34.39 -16.95
N GLU A 1073 -3.33 33.79 -15.77
CA GLU A 1073 -2.53 34.36 -14.67
C GLU A 1073 -1.05 34.48 -15.05
N MET A 1074 -0.45 33.44 -15.65
CA MET A 1074 0.95 33.50 -16.07
C MET A 1074 1.21 34.55 -17.16
N LEU A 1075 0.29 34.72 -18.11
CA LEU A 1075 0.38 35.82 -19.08
C LEU A 1075 0.28 37.21 -18.44
N GLU A 1076 -0.45 37.35 -17.33
CA GLU A 1076 -0.52 38.59 -16.57
C GLU A 1076 0.78 38.86 -15.80
N GLU A 1077 1.36 37.84 -15.15
CA GLU A 1077 2.65 37.94 -14.46
C GLU A 1077 3.81 38.28 -15.42
N ILE A 1078 3.86 37.67 -16.61
CA ILE A 1078 4.83 38.02 -17.66
C ILE A 1078 4.76 39.51 -18.01
N LYS A 1079 3.54 40.09 -18.10
CA LYS A 1079 3.36 41.52 -18.41
C LYS A 1079 3.83 42.43 -17.27
N LYS A 1080 3.70 42.00 -16.01
CA LYS A 1080 4.19 42.76 -14.84
C LYS A 1080 5.72 42.77 -14.79
N GLY A 1081 6.35 41.62 -15.03
CA GLY A 1081 7.82 41.49 -15.04
C GLY A 1081 8.52 42.36 -16.10
N LYS A 1082 7.84 42.72 -17.20
CA LYS A 1082 8.37 43.61 -18.25
C LYS A 1082 8.23 45.12 -17.96
N LYS A 1083 7.59 45.50 -16.85
CA LYS A 1083 7.35 46.92 -16.47
C LYS A 1083 8.31 47.44 -15.40
N ILE A 1084 9.28 46.64 -14.98
CA ILE A 1084 10.39 46.98 -14.08
C ILE A 1084 11.65 47.04 -14.95
#